data_AF-A0A2M7NBN7-F1
#
_entry.id   AF-A0A2M7NBN7-F1
#
_cell.length_a   1.000
_cell.length_b   1.000
_cell.length_c   1.000
_cell.angle_alpha   90.00
_cell.angle_beta   90.00
_cell.angle_gamma   90.00
#
_symmetry.space_group_name_H-M   'P 1'
#
loop_
_entity.id
_entity.type
_entity.pdbx_description
1 polymer ?
#
loop_
_entity_poly.entity_id
_entity_poly.type
_entity_poly.pdbx_seq_one_letter_code
_entity_poly.pdbx_strand_id
1 'polypeptide(L)'
;TLAVIKTRAFPLGIEVVTGSFENFNFNEKVFGAIIQYPSANGNIPNYKSFVEKAHNFGSMVAVAADILSLVLLSPPGNWGADIVFGSTQRFGIPMGFGGPHAAYFTTRDTFKRTMPGRIIGVSVDNKGRTALRMALQTREQHIKRERATSNICTAQALLATMAGMYAVYHGPEGLKRIAKHVHSIATIISKKLIELGYKQENSNFFDTLLIKLPSEITSDKIQKIATEMEVNFNYINSNTIGISIDETVTLCRLNKILNIFAGAVNKQCAEIKEYPTELSLDSNLLRNDNILQQSLFQSYQSETEMMRYIKKLERKDFSLTQSMISLGSCTMKLNAATEMLPLSWPEFSNIHPFVPANQAEGYYQLIDELGNILKEITGFSAISFQPNSGAAGEYAGLMVIRKYHESKGNSNRNVILIPSSAHGTNPASAAMAGLNIIIVDCDTKGNISLNDLKTKAQANKDKLFGLMVTYPSTHGVFESAIVEMTNIIHQFGGQVYMDGANMNAQVGLTSPAHIGADVCHLNLHKTFAIPHGGGGPGVGPICVAKHLVDFLPQHPVVKTGGLKGVEAVAAAPFGSANILTISHAYCTMLGGKGLTLATKYAILNANYITASLKDNYDLLFAGENGFVAHEMIFDCHKFKEMAHITETDISKRLMDYGFHAPTLSFPVHGTLMIEP
;
A
#
# COMPACT_ATOMS: atom_id res chain seq x y z
N THR A 1 12.62 -3.81 3.11
CA THR A 1 12.20 -3.57 4.51
C THR A 1 13.04 -2.50 5.21
N LEU A 2 14.34 -2.69 5.41
CA LEU A 2 15.20 -1.75 6.15
C LEU A 2 15.12 -0.29 5.64
N ALA A 3 15.21 -0.08 4.32
CA ALA A 3 15.13 1.26 3.75
C ALA A 3 13.81 1.98 4.11
N VAL A 4 12.67 1.27 4.07
CA VAL A 4 11.37 1.83 4.47
C VAL A 4 11.34 2.19 5.95
N ILE A 5 11.94 1.36 6.81
CA ILE A 5 12.07 1.65 8.26
C ILE A 5 12.89 2.92 8.48
N LYS A 6 14.05 3.05 7.81
CA LYS A 6 14.91 4.23 7.90
C LYS A 6 14.17 5.49 7.45
N THR A 7 13.47 5.45 6.32
CA THR A 7 12.67 6.57 5.83
C THR A 7 11.62 7.00 6.86
N ARG A 8 10.92 6.04 7.49
CA ARG A 8 9.88 6.32 8.51
C ARG A 8 10.44 6.83 9.83
N ALA A 9 11.60 6.34 10.24
CA ALA A 9 12.25 6.71 11.49
C ALA A 9 12.88 8.12 11.44
N PHE A 10 13.47 8.46 10.29
CA PHE A 10 14.21 9.71 10.07
C PHE A 10 13.46 11.00 10.50
N PRO A 11 12.23 11.28 10.01
CA PRO A 11 11.54 12.54 10.36
C PRO A 11 11.11 12.62 11.82
N LEU A 12 11.05 11.49 12.53
CA LEU A 12 10.67 11.40 13.94
C LEU A 12 11.88 11.45 14.88
N GLY A 13 13.10 11.57 14.34
CA GLY A 13 14.33 11.55 15.14
C GLY A 13 14.61 10.19 15.77
N ILE A 14 14.05 9.11 15.22
CA ILE A 14 14.27 7.75 15.71
C ILE A 14 15.57 7.23 15.10
N GLU A 15 16.53 6.88 15.96
CA GLU A 15 17.78 6.23 15.54
C GLU A 15 17.53 4.77 15.17
N VAL A 16 18.00 4.35 13.98
CA VAL A 16 17.92 2.97 13.51
C VAL A 16 19.30 2.33 13.60
N VAL A 17 19.48 1.44 14.57
CA VAL A 17 20.69 0.65 14.74
C VAL A 17 20.54 -0.69 14.02
N THR A 18 21.50 -1.05 13.18
CA THR A 18 21.54 -2.35 12.47
C THR A 18 22.70 -3.20 12.98
N GLY A 19 22.46 -4.47 13.27
CA GLY A 19 23.50 -5.39 13.73
C GLY A 19 23.00 -6.83 13.89
N SER A 20 23.88 -7.71 14.37
CA SER A 20 23.52 -9.09 14.73
C SER A 20 22.77 -9.12 16.06
N PHE A 21 21.68 -9.88 16.12
CA PHE A 21 20.90 -10.08 17.35
C PHE A 21 21.71 -10.79 18.44
N GLU A 22 22.73 -11.59 18.07
CA GLU A 22 23.58 -12.34 19.01
C GLU A 22 24.46 -11.42 19.85
N ASN A 23 24.90 -10.31 19.26
CA ASN A 23 25.86 -9.37 19.86
C ASN A 23 25.20 -8.07 20.33
N PHE A 24 23.89 -7.92 20.14
CA PHE A 24 23.17 -6.72 20.51
C PHE A 24 22.84 -6.72 22.01
N ASN A 25 23.19 -5.63 22.68
CA ASN A 25 22.86 -5.43 24.09
C ASN A 25 21.78 -4.36 24.22
N PHE A 26 20.65 -4.76 24.80
CA PHE A 26 19.57 -3.84 25.13
C PHE A 26 19.99 -2.90 26.27
N ASN A 27 19.41 -1.69 26.24
CA ASN A 27 19.50 -0.70 27.30
C ASN A 27 18.20 0.13 27.30
N GLU A 28 18.04 1.00 28.30
CA GLU A 28 16.82 1.79 28.50
C GLU A 28 16.47 2.76 27.35
N LYS A 29 17.40 3.05 26.43
CA LYS A 29 17.14 3.90 25.26
C LYS A 29 16.51 3.15 24.09
N VAL A 30 16.51 1.82 24.13
CA VAL A 30 15.96 0.98 23.05
C VAL A 30 14.49 0.71 23.36
N PHE A 31 13.56 1.26 22.57
CA PHE A 31 12.13 0.99 22.77
C PHE A 31 11.64 -0.25 22.02
N GLY A 32 12.39 -0.75 21.04
CA GLY A 32 12.03 -1.99 20.35
C GLY A 32 13.05 -2.47 19.33
N ALA A 33 12.84 -3.70 18.87
CA ALA A 33 13.65 -4.37 17.86
C ALA A 33 12.77 -4.96 16.76
N ILE A 34 13.28 -4.95 15.53
CA ILE A 34 12.66 -5.62 14.37
C ILE A 34 13.59 -6.72 13.89
N ILE A 35 13.11 -7.96 13.90
CA ILE A 35 13.83 -9.16 13.43
C ILE A 35 13.03 -9.86 12.33
N GLN A 36 13.64 -10.80 11.60
CA GLN A 36 13.00 -11.51 10.49
C GLN A 36 13.08 -13.03 10.68
N TYR A 37 11.98 -13.76 10.39
CA TYR A 37 11.84 -15.19 10.67
C TYR A 37 11.05 -15.94 9.56
N PRO A 38 11.68 -16.80 8.73
CA PRO A 38 13.12 -16.98 8.56
C PRO A 38 13.83 -15.68 8.16
N SER A 39 15.14 -15.57 8.41
CA SER A 39 15.90 -14.37 8.04
C SER A 39 16.05 -14.22 6.53
N ALA A 40 16.43 -13.03 6.05
CA ALA A 40 16.55 -12.73 4.61
C ALA A 40 17.51 -13.66 3.85
N ASN A 41 18.46 -14.28 4.54
CA ASN A 41 19.39 -15.27 3.98
C ASN A 41 18.92 -16.72 4.15
N GLY A 42 17.70 -16.94 4.63
CA GLY A 42 17.07 -18.25 4.77
C GLY A 42 17.30 -18.98 6.10
N ASN A 43 18.18 -18.47 6.98
CA ASN A 43 18.41 -19.08 8.29
C ASN A 43 17.15 -19.02 9.17
N ILE A 44 17.04 -19.95 10.12
CA ILE A 44 15.97 -19.98 11.13
C ILE A 44 16.59 -19.84 12.52
N PRO A 45 16.79 -18.60 13.03
CA PRO A 45 17.39 -18.40 14.34
C PRO A 45 16.40 -18.68 15.47
N ASN A 46 16.92 -19.08 16.63
CA ASN A 46 16.15 -19.13 17.87
C ASN A 46 16.20 -17.77 18.57
N TYR A 47 15.09 -17.02 18.50
CA TYR A 47 14.99 -15.68 19.06
C TYR A 47 14.49 -15.60 20.50
N LYS A 48 14.16 -16.73 21.15
CA LYS A 48 13.51 -16.72 22.47
C LYS A 48 14.30 -15.91 23.51
N SER A 49 15.60 -16.19 23.66
CA SER A 49 16.44 -15.46 24.62
C SER A 49 16.61 -13.98 24.25
N PHE A 50 16.62 -13.65 22.95
CA PHE A 50 16.70 -12.26 22.49
C PHE A 50 15.43 -11.47 22.87
N VAL A 51 14.25 -12.09 22.73
CA VAL A 51 12.99 -11.48 23.15
C VAL A 51 12.91 -11.31 24.66
N GLU A 52 13.30 -12.33 25.43
CA GLU A 52 13.35 -12.24 26.90
C GLU A 52 14.27 -11.10 27.36
N LYS A 53 15.46 -10.96 26.74
CA LYS A 53 16.37 -9.84 27.00
C LYS A 53 15.74 -8.49 26.65
N ALA A 54 15.05 -8.37 25.51
CA ALA A 54 14.37 -7.14 25.12
C ALA A 54 13.31 -6.73 26.16
N HIS A 55 12.47 -7.67 26.59
CA HIS A 55 11.41 -7.43 27.57
C HIS A 55 11.96 -7.03 28.94
N ASN A 56 13.11 -7.56 29.37
CA ASN A 56 13.76 -7.17 30.62
C ASN A 56 14.17 -5.68 30.65
N PHE A 57 14.34 -5.05 29.48
CA PHE A 57 14.61 -3.61 29.34
C PHE A 57 13.38 -2.79 28.91
N GLY A 58 12.19 -3.41 28.90
CA GLY A 58 10.96 -2.75 28.46
C GLY A 58 10.85 -2.54 26.94
N SER A 59 11.76 -3.11 26.14
CA SER A 59 11.74 -3.02 24.69
C SER A 59 10.77 -4.05 24.09
N MET A 60 10.00 -3.66 23.07
CA MET A 60 9.12 -4.60 22.33
C MET A 60 9.82 -5.25 21.15
N VAL A 61 9.42 -6.46 20.77
CA VAL A 61 9.97 -7.16 19.60
C VAL A 61 8.90 -7.38 18.53
N ALA A 62 9.17 -6.84 17.34
CA ALA A 62 8.38 -7.06 16.13
C ALA A 62 9.10 -8.02 15.18
N VAL A 63 8.35 -8.93 14.56
CA VAL A 63 8.91 -10.01 13.75
C VAL A 63 8.31 -9.96 12.35
N ALA A 64 9.14 -9.72 11.35
CA ALA A 64 8.79 -9.90 9.95
C ALA A 64 8.83 -11.40 9.63
N ALA A 65 7.69 -12.06 9.47
CA ALA A 65 7.63 -13.52 9.28
C ALA A 65 6.92 -13.94 7.99
N ASP A 66 7.41 -15.01 7.37
CA ASP A 66 6.80 -15.59 6.18
C ASP A 66 5.61 -16.49 6.57
N ILE A 67 4.42 -16.18 6.07
CA ILE A 67 3.19 -16.83 6.49
C ILE A 67 3.11 -18.33 6.13
N LEU A 68 3.79 -18.77 5.06
CA LEU A 68 3.82 -20.20 4.68
C LEU A 68 4.80 -20.97 5.57
N SER A 69 5.95 -20.39 5.89
CA SER A 69 6.91 -21.00 6.81
C SER A 69 6.28 -21.29 8.17
N LEU A 70 5.41 -20.39 8.66
CA LEU A 70 4.70 -20.53 9.93
C LEU A 70 3.66 -21.68 9.95
N VAL A 71 3.41 -22.33 8.81
CA VAL A 71 2.64 -23.58 8.78
C VAL A 71 3.43 -24.73 9.41
N LEU A 72 4.76 -24.75 9.25
CA LEU A 72 5.65 -25.78 9.80
C LEU A 72 6.46 -25.32 11.00
N LEU A 73 6.77 -24.02 11.10
CA LEU A 73 7.62 -23.46 12.15
C LEU A 73 6.83 -22.95 13.34
N SER A 74 7.43 -23.04 14.53
CA SER A 74 6.87 -22.48 15.76
C SER A 74 6.64 -20.96 15.59
N PRO A 75 5.38 -20.48 15.66
CA PRO A 75 5.06 -19.11 15.33
C PRO A 75 5.64 -18.12 16.37
N PRO A 76 5.95 -16.88 15.97
CA PRO A 76 6.60 -15.92 16.86
C PRO A 76 5.91 -15.62 18.19
N GLY A 77 4.58 -15.74 18.24
CA GLY A 77 3.83 -15.61 19.48
C GLY A 77 4.23 -16.61 20.57
N ASN A 78 4.65 -17.83 20.20
CA ASN A 78 5.01 -18.90 21.14
C ASN A 78 6.31 -18.61 21.89
N TRP A 79 7.20 -17.79 21.32
CA TRP A 79 8.47 -17.39 21.95
C TRP A 79 8.50 -15.91 22.35
N GLY A 80 7.33 -15.27 22.43
CA GLY A 80 7.17 -13.99 23.11
C GLY A 80 7.10 -12.75 22.22
N ALA A 81 7.09 -12.87 20.89
CA ALA A 81 6.97 -11.69 20.02
C ALA A 81 5.72 -10.85 20.32
N ASP A 82 5.85 -9.52 20.23
CA ASP A 82 4.76 -8.58 20.53
C ASP A 82 3.97 -8.20 19.28
N ILE A 83 4.65 -8.15 18.14
CA ILE A 83 4.10 -7.84 16.82
C ILE A 83 4.63 -8.86 15.82
N VAL A 84 3.76 -9.37 14.94
CA VAL A 84 4.16 -10.21 13.81
C VAL A 84 3.53 -9.65 12.55
N PHE A 85 4.35 -9.40 11.54
CA PHE A 85 3.92 -8.81 10.28
C PHE A 85 4.64 -9.47 9.10
N GLY A 86 4.11 -9.30 7.90
CA GLY A 86 4.70 -9.88 6.69
C GLY A 86 3.79 -9.73 5.49
N SER A 87 4.13 -10.38 4.40
CA SER A 87 3.29 -10.43 3.20
C SER A 87 2.44 -11.71 3.20
N THR A 88 1.20 -11.61 2.73
CA THR A 88 0.37 -12.78 2.41
C THR A 88 0.43 -13.15 0.92
N GLN A 89 1.37 -12.57 0.14
CA GLN A 89 1.45 -12.75 -1.31
C GLN A 89 1.45 -14.22 -1.72
N ARG A 90 2.30 -15.05 -1.09
CA ARG A 90 2.43 -16.46 -1.43
C ARG A 90 1.23 -17.33 -1.06
N PHE A 91 0.17 -16.73 -0.49
CA PHE A 91 -1.15 -17.36 -0.37
C PHE A 91 -2.01 -16.98 -1.58
N GLY A 92 -1.62 -17.48 -2.75
CA GLY A 92 -2.43 -17.43 -3.97
C GLY A 92 -2.52 -16.06 -4.67
N ILE A 93 -1.59 -15.13 -4.42
CA ILE A 93 -1.56 -13.82 -5.09
C ILE A 93 -0.35 -13.77 -6.05
N PRO A 94 -0.50 -13.29 -7.30
CA PRO A 94 0.62 -13.18 -8.24
C PRO A 94 1.74 -12.23 -7.76
N MET A 95 2.96 -12.37 -8.30
CA MET A 95 4.10 -11.51 -7.95
C MET A 95 3.89 -10.05 -8.40
N GLY A 96 3.33 -9.86 -9.59
CA GLY A 96 2.86 -8.56 -10.11
C GLY A 96 3.93 -7.47 -10.18
N PHE A 97 5.19 -7.85 -10.36
CA PHE A 97 6.35 -6.94 -10.33
C PHE A 97 6.38 -6.01 -9.10
N GLY A 98 5.92 -6.53 -7.97
CA GLY A 98 5.94 -5.85 -6.67
C GLY A 98 4.60 -5.76 -5.97
N GLY A 99 3.48 -5.94 -6.69
CA GLY A 99 2.16 -5.93 -6.08
C GLY A 99 1.00 -5.78 -7.06
N PRO A 100 -0.23 -5.71 -6.54
CA PRO A 100 -0.54 -5.44 -5.14
C PRO A 100 -0.60 -6.71 -4.27
N HIS A 101 -0.18 -6.60 -3.01
CA HIS A 101 -0.24 -7.68 -2.01
C HIS A 101 -0.75 -7.15 -0.68
N ALA A 102 -1.55 -7.95 0.03
CA ALA A 102 -1.89 -7.62 1.41
C ALA A 102 -0.72 -7.96 2.34
N ALA A 103 -0.30 -6.98 3.12
CA ALA A 103 0.52 -7.24 4.28
C ALA A 103 -0.38 -7.66 5.45
N TYR A 104 0.04 -8.65 6.24
CA TYR A 104 -0.59 -8.92 7.52
C TYR A 104 0.16 -8.18 8.63
N PHE A 105 -0.58 -7.79 9.67
CA PHE A 105 -0.05 -7.17 10.87
C PHE A 105 -0.87 -7.66 12.06
N THR A 106 -0.21 -8.29 13.02
CA THR A 106 -0.82 -8.88 14.22
C THR A 106 -0.05 -8.45 15.45
N THR A 107 -0.74 -8.35 16.59
CA THR A 107 -0.12 -7.97 17.87
C THR A 107 -0.91 -8.56 19.04
N ARG A 108 -0.39 -8.43 20.26
CA ARG A 108 -1.09 -8.81 21.49
C ARG A 108 -2.36 -7.99 21.68
N ASP A 109 -3.37 -8.57 22.32
CA ASP A 109 -4.67 -7.91 22.54
C ASP A 109 -4.56 -6.56 23.29
N THR A 110 -3.57 -6.44 24.18
CA THR A 110 -3.26 -5.21 24.91
C THR A 110 -2.98 -4.01 24.00
N PHE A 111 -2.52 -4.23 22.77
CA PHE A 111 -2.19 -3.19 21.80
C PHE A 111 -3.29 -2.92 20.76
N LYS A 112 -4.47 -3.53 20.87
CA LYS A 112 -5.55 -3.36 19.87
C LYS A 112 -5.99 -1.90 19.66
N ARG A 113 -5.81 -1.03 20.67
CA ARG A 113 -6.15 0.40 20.60
C ARG A 113 -5.12 1.24 19.81
N THR A 114 -3.93 0.71 19.56
CA THR A 114 -2.87 1.36 18.79
C THR A 114 -2.64 0.73 17.41
N MET A 115 -3.43 -0.29 17.06
CA MET A 115 -3.36 -0.95 15.76
C MET A 115 -3.55 0.04 14.60
N PRO A 116 -2.72 -0.02 13.55
CA PRO A 116 -2.92 0.75 12.32
C PRO A 116 -4.05 0.14 11.47
N GLY A 117 -4.78 0.98 10.73
CA GLY A 117 -5.76 0.56 9.74
C GLY A 117 -7.04 -0.07 10.30
N ARG A 118 -7.80 -0.68 9.39
CA ARG A 118 -9.16 -1.22 9.65
C ARG A 118 -9.09 -2.57 10.38
N ILE A 119 -10.07 -2.81 11.24
CA ILE A 119 -10.27 -4.10 11.91
C ILE A 119 -11.74 -4.47 11.78
N ILE A 120 -12.04 -5.70 11.36
CA ILE A 120 -13.41 -6.21 11.36
C ILE A 120 -13.72 -6.82 12.73
N GLY A 121 -14.85 -6.42 13.33
CA GLY A 121 -15.34 -6.92 14.60
C GLY A 121 -16.73 -7.55 14.46
N VAL A 122 -16.98 -8.55 15.30
CA VAL A 122 -18.30 -9.16 15.46
C VAL A 122 -19.17 -8.28 16.35
N SER A 123 -20.41 -8.06 15.94
CA SER A 123 -21.44 -7.28 16.63
C SER A 123 -22.81 -7.97 16.47
N VAL A 124 -23.87 -7.31 16.92
CA VAL A 124 -25.26 -7.70 16.66
C VAL A 124 -26.01 -6.60 15.90
N ASP A 125 -27.01 -6.99 15.13
CA ASP A 125 -27.96 -6.06 14.50
C ASP A 125 -29.15 -5.71 15.44
N ASN A 126 -30.10 -4.92 14.93
CA ASN A 126 -31.29 -4.50 15.70
C ASN A 126 -32.25 -5.65 16.09
N LYS A 127 -32.07 -6.84 15.52
CA LYS A 127 -32.83 -8.07 15.83
C LYS A 127 -32.00 -9.05 16.67
N GLY A 128 -30.83 -8.65 17.15
CA GLY A 128 -29.93 -9.50 17.94
C GLY A 128 -29.17 -10.54 17.13
N ARG A 129 -29.21 -10.49 15.78
CA ARG A 129 -28.48 -11.42 14.92
C ARG A 129 -27.02 -11.01 14.79
N THR A 130 -26.12 -11.97 14.75
CA THR A 130 -24.68 -11.71 14.54
C THR A 130 -24.44 -10.98 13.22
N ALA A 131 -23.67 -9.89 13.28
CA ALA A 131 -23.29 -9.04 12.15
C ALA A 131 -21.81 -8.63 12.24
N LEU A 132 -21.23 -8.23 11.11
CA LEU A 132 -19.85 -7.75 11.04
C LEU A 132 -19.84 -6.24 10.79
N ARG A 133 -18.86 -5.54 11.38
CA ARG A 133 -18.61 -4.11 11.10
C ARG A 133 -17.13 -3.77 11.27
N MET A 134 -16.71 -2.62 10.73
CA MET A 134 -15.44 -2.02 11.13
C MET A 134 -15.51 -1.61 12.61
N ALA A 135 -14.50 -2.02 13.40
CA ALA A 135 -14.44 -1.84 14.84
C ALA A 135 -13.30 -0.89 15.24
N LEU A 136 -13.49 -0.19 16.37
CA LEU A 136 -12.51 0.75 16.92
C LEU A 136 -12.08 1.83 15.89
N GLN A 137 -13.02 2.33 15.09
CA GLN A 137 -12.75 3.27 14.00
C GLN A 137 -12.15 4.60 14.48
N THR A 138 -12.31 4.95 15.76
CA THR A 138 -11.69 6.15 16.36
C THR A 138 -10.16 6.14 16.32
N ARG A 139 -9.51 5.04 15.92
CA ARG A 139 -8.06 4.99 15.65
C ARG A 139 -7.67 5.61 14.31
N GLU A 140 -8.61 5.64 13.38
CA GLU A 140 -8.35 5.90 11.96
C GLU A 140 -8.36 7.40 11.63
N GLN A 141 -7.70 7.75 10.52
CA GLN A 141 -7.46 9.12 10.06
C GLN A 141 -8.72 9.98 9.92
N HIS A 142 -9.85 9.39 9.50
CA HIS A 142 -11.10 10.12 9.25
C HIS A 142 -11.76 10.65 10.53
N ILE A 143 -11.38 10.13 11.70
CA ILE A 143 -11.85 10.62 13.01
C ILE A 143 -10.73 11.35 13.75
N LYS A 144 -9.55 10.73 13.85
CA LYS A 144 -8.46 11.25 14.71
C LYS A 144 -7.44 12.15 14.02
N ARG A 145 -7.49 12.30 12.69
CA ARG A 145 -6.62 13.19 11.92
C ARG A 145 -5.14 13.02 12.31
N GLU A 146 -4.44 14.06 12.75
CA GLU A 146 -3.04 14.02 13.19
C GLU A 146 -2.76 13.07 14.36
N ARG A 147 -3.78 12.72 15.17
CA ARG A 147 -3.68 11.79 16.31
C ARG A 147 -4.02 10.35 15.95
N ALA A 148 -4.26 10.05 14.68
CA ALA A 148 -4.56 8.70 14.21
C ALA A 148 -3.35 7.77 14.41
N THR A 149 -3.60 6.47 14.49
CA THR A 149 -2.50 5.48 14.67
C THR A 149 -1.66 5.32 13.41
N SER A 150 -2.17 5.76 12.25
CA SER A 150 -1.50 5.75 10.95
C SER A 150 -2.27 6.67 9.98
N ASN A 151 -1.61 7.09 8.91
CA ASN A 151 -2.24 7.79 7.79
C ASN A 151 -2.97 6.85 6.81
N ILE A 152 -2.90 5.53 6.99
CA ILE A 152 -3.50 4.58 6.06
C ILE A 152 -5.01 4.78 5.90
N CYS A 153 -5.49 4.79 4.66
CA CYS A 153 -6.91 4.85 4.31
C CYS A 153 -7.29 3.71 3.36
N THR A 154 -6.94 3.81 2.07
CA THR A 154 -6.94 2.67 1.14
C THR A 154 -5.83 1.71 1.55
N ALA A 155 -6.17 0.43 1.70
CA ALA A 155 -5.24 -0.63 2.06
C ALA A 155 -5.16 -1.65 0.90
N GLN A 156 -5.34 -2.94 1.19
CA GLN A 156 -5.19 -4.04 0.23
C GLN A 156 -6.32 -5.09 0.44
N ALA A 157 -7.56 -4.61 0.60
CA ALA A 157 -8.70 -5.42 1.03
C ALA A 157 -9.00 -6.59 0.10
N LEU A 158 -9.04 -6.38 -1.23
CA LEU A 158 -9.27 -7.44 -2.20
C LEU A 158 -8.23 -8.56 -2.08
N LEU A 159 -6.95 -8.20 -1.89
CA LEU A 159 -5.88 -9.20 -1.83
C LEU A 159 -5.86 -9.92 -0.49
N ALA A 160 -6.27 -9.25 0.60
CA ALA A 160 -6.48 -9.89 1.88
C ALA A 160 -7.63 -10.92 1.81
N THR A 161 -8.72 -10.57 1.09
CA THR A 161 -9.82 -11.50 0.81
C THR A 161 -9.33 -12.68 -0.01
N MET A 162 -8.56 -12.47 -1.08
CA MET A 162 -7.99 -13.55 -1.90
C MET A 162 -7.08 -14.48 -1.09
N ALA A 163 -6.20 -13.94 -0.24
CA ALA A 163 -5.35 -14.75 0.65
C ALA A 163 -6.17 -15.52 1.69
N GLY A 164 -7.26 -14.92 2.20
CA GLY A 164 -8.23 -15.61 3.05
C GLY A 164 -8.94 -16.76 2.31
N MET A 165 -9.31 -16.54 1.05
CA MET A 165 -9.91 -17.56 0.18
C MET A 165 -8.94 -18.71 -0.10
N TYR A 166 -7.66 -18.42 -0.32
CA TYR A 166 -6.61 -19.44 -0.45
C TYR A 166 -6.52 -20.31 0.82
N ALA A 167 -6.52 -19.69 2.00
CA ALA A 167 -6.51 -20.41 3.27
C ALA A 167 -7.78 -21.25 3.50
N VAL A 168 -8.95 -20.76 3.09
CA VAL A 168 -10.22 -21.51 3.16
C VAL A 168 -10.22 -22.71 2.22
N TYR A 169 -9.76 -22.53 0.99
CA TYR A 169 -9.76 -23.57 -0.04
C TYR A 169 -8.80 -24.71 0.31
N HIS A 170 -7.59 -24.38 0.75
CA HIS A 170 -6.59 -25.39 1.10
C HIS A 170 -6.81 -25.99 2.49
N GLY A 171 -7.34 -25.21 3.44
CA GLY A 171 -7.45 -25.60 4.83
C GLY A 171 -6.10 -25.92 5.49
N PRO A 172 -6.11 -26.39 6.76
CA PRO A 172 -4.88 -26.69 7.49
C PRO A 172 -4.02 -27.76 6.80
N GLU A 173 -4.63 -28.82 6.27
CA GLU A 173 -3.91 -29.95 5.66
C GLU A 173 -3.35 -29.63 4.27
N GLY A 174 -4.09 -28.86 3.45
CA GLY A 174 -3.58 -28.40 2.15
C GLY A 174 -2.40 -27.46 2.31
N LEU A 175 -2.46 -26.51 3.24
CA LEU A 175 -1.34 -25.61 3.53
C LEU A 175 -0.13 -26.36 4.06
N LYS A 176 -0.30 -27.36 4.95
CA LYS A 176 0.80 -28.23 5.40
C LYS A 176 1.42 -28.99 4.24
N ARG A 177 0.61 -29.53 3.32
CA ARG A 177 1.11 -30.21 2.11
C ARG A 177 1.96 -29.28 1.26
N ILE A 178 1.49 -28.05 1.00
CA ILE A 178 2.23 -27.04 0.23
C ILE A 178 3.54 -26.69 0.93
N ALA A 179 3.50 -26.37 2.23
CA ALA A 179 4.71 -26.01 2.98
C ALA A 179 5.73 -27.16 3.03
N LYS A 180 5.28 -28.41 3.19
CA LYS A 180 6.14 -29.60 3.16
C LYS A 180 6.76 -29.82 1.78
N HIS A 181 5.98 -29.64 0.71
CA HIS A 181 6.46 -29.75 -0.68
C HIS A 181 7.58 -28.74 -0.97
N VAL A 182 7.36 -27.47 -0.62
CA VAL A 182 8.37 -26.42 -0.78
C VAL A 182 9.64 -26.76 0.00
N HIS A 183 9.49 -27.14 1.27
CA HIS A 183 10.64 -27.44 2.14
C HIS A 183 11.41 -28.70 1.72
N SER A 184 10.72 -29.76 1.29
CA SER A 184 11.38 -31.00 0.85
C SER A 184 12.17 -30.80 -0.44
N ILE A 185 11.67 -29.96 -1.36
CA ILE A 185 12.42 -29.54 -2.56
C ILE A 185 13.66 -28.74 -2.16
N ALA A 186 13.55 -27.76 -1.27
CA ALA A 186 14.69 -27.01 -0.79
C ALA A 186 15.74 -27.93 -0.12
N THR A 187 15.27 -28.92 0.66
CA THR A 187 16.10 -29.93 1.32
C THR A 187 16.88 -30.77 0.32
N ILE A 188 16.23 -31.34 -0.70
CA ILE A 188 16.93 -32.18 -1.68
C ILE A 188 17.91 -31.36 -2.53
N ILE A 189 17.57 -30.11 -2.88
CA ILE A 189 18.48 -29.21 -3.58
C ILE A 189 19.72 -29.01 -2.73
N SER A 190 19.55 -28.64 -1.46
CA SER A 190 20.68 -28.44 -0.53
C SER A 190 21.59 -29.65 -0.47
N LYS A 191 21.03 -30.87 -0.32
CA LYS A 191 21.82 -32.11 -0.29
C LYS A 191 22.59 -32.36 -1.58
N LYS A 192 21.93 -32.23 -2.74
CA LYS A 192 22.58 -32.45 -4.04
C LYS A 192 23.65 -31.40 -4.34
N LEU A 193 23.45 -30.15 -3.94
CA LEU A 193 24.49 -29.13 -4.07
C LEU A 193 25.70 -29.47 -3.17
N ILE A 194 25.49 -29.97 -1.95
CA ILE A 194 26.59 -30.44 -1.08
C ILE A 194 27.36 -31.60 -1.74
N GLU A 195 26.66 -32.60 -2.31
CA GLU A 195 27.28 -33.71 -3.05
C GLU A 195 28.11 -33.22 -4.25
N LEU A 196 27.69 -32.13 -4.91
CA LEU A 196 28.41 -31.52 -6.02
C LEU A 196 29.65 -30.72 -5.59
N GLY A 197 29.84 -30.48 -4.28
CA GLY A 197 30.97 -29.77 -3.70
C GLY A 197 30.69 -28.33 -3.30
N TYR A 198 29.43 -27.89 -3.35
CA TYR A 198 29.02 -26.59 -2.81
C TYR A 198 28.85 -26.66 -1.29
N LYS A 199 28.86 -25.51 -0.62
CA LYS A 199 28.59 -25.43 0.81
C LYS A 199 27.27 -24.71 1.07
N GLN A 200 26.36 -25.37 1.76
CA GLN A 200 25.21 -24.70 2.38
C GLN A 200 25.67 -24.06 3.71
N GLU A 201 25.45 -22.76 3.88
CA GLU A 201 25.84 -22.04 5.10
C GLU A 201 24.82 -22.18 6.25
N ASN A 202 23.53 -22.33 5.92
CA ASN A 202 22.49 -22.46 6.94
C ASN A 202 22.28 -23.92 7.34
N SER A 203 22.29 -24.22 8.64
CA SER A 203 21.90 -25.53 9.15
C SER A 203 20.38 -25.75 9.10
N ASN A 204 19.59 -24.72 9.41
CA ASN A 204 18.14 -24.73 9.35
C ASN A 204 17.64 -23.69 8.37
N PHE A 205 16.74 -24.09 7.48
CA PHE A 205 16.08 -23.23 6.50
C PHE A 205 14.69 -23.75 6.18
N PHE A 206 13.80 -22.86 5.76
CA PHE A 206 12.48 -23.28 5.26
C PHE A 206 12.55 -23.56 3.75
N ASP A 207 12.65 -22.50 2.95
CA ASP A 207 12.64 -22.59 1.49
C ASP A 207 13.85 -21.91 0.83
N THR A 208 14.67 -21.20 1.63
CA THR A 208 15.72 -20.32 1.14
C THR A 208 17.09 -20.85 1.56
N LEU A 209 17.91 -21.17 0.57
CA LEU A 209 19.26 -21.72 0.71
C LEU A 209 20.31 -20.62 0.55
N LEU A 210 21.39 -20.68 1.32
CA LEU A 210 22.55 -19.80 1.20
C LEU A 210 23.76 -20.61 0.77
N ILE A 211 24.01 -20.63 -0.54
CA ILE A 211 25.01 -21.50 -1.15
C ILE A 211 26.31 -20.73 -1.37
N LYS A 212 27.35 -21.13 -0.65
CA LYS A 212 28.72 -20.70 -0.89
C LYS A 212 29.36 -21.56 -1.98
N LEU A 213 29.94 -20.88 -2.97
CA LEU A 213 30.54 -21.49 -4.14
C LEU A 213 31.95 -22.01 -3.84
N PRO A 214 32.40 -23.10 -4.51
CA PRO A 214 33.80 -23.51 -4.51
C PRO A 214 34.73 -22.38 -4.95
N SER A 215 36.00 -22.41 -4.52
CA SER A 215 37.00 -21.37 -4.81
C SER A 215 37.20 -21.09 -6.30
N GLU A 216 37.00 -22.10 -7.16
CA GLU A 216 37.21 -22.00 -8.60
C GLU A 216 35.98 -21.48 -9.36
N ILE A 217 34.85 -21.28 -8.67
CA ILE A 217 33.55 -20.92 -9.28
C ILE A 217 33.10 -19.55 -8.78
N THR A 218 32.72 -18.69 -9.72
CA THR A 218 32.14 -17.37 -9.42
C THR A 218 30.63 -17.36 -9.65
N SER A 219 29.95 -16.42 -9.00
CA SER A 219 28.54 -16.12 -9.23
C SER A 219 28.24 -15.89 -10.71
N ASP A 220 29.13 -15.20 -11.42
CA ASP A 220 28.95 -14.83 -12.83
C ASP A 220 28.91 -16.06 -13.75
N LYS A 221 29.71 -17.09 -13.44
CA LYS A 221 29.68 -18.36 -14.17
C LYS A 221 28.34 -19.06 -13.99
N ILE A 222 27.83 -19.12 -12.76
CA ILE A 222 26.50 -19.67 -12.47
C ILE A 222 25.43 -18.83 -13.18
N GLN A 223 25.52 -17.50 -13.11
CA GLN A 223 24.56 -16.59 -13.71
C GLN A 223 24.45 -16.76 -15.21
N LYS A 224 25.58 -16.93 -15.91
CA LYS A 224 25.59 -17.17 -17.35
C LYS A 224 24.80 -18.44 -17.71
N ILE A 225 25.10 -19.57 -17.06
CA ILE A 225 24.43 -20.85 -17.28
C ILE A 225 22.94 -20.74 -16.90
N ALA A 226 22.64 -20.12 -15.76
CA ALA A 226 21.26 -19.93 -15.29
C ALA A 226 20.45 -19.08 -16.26
N THR A 227 21.06 -18.03 -16.84
CA THR A 227 20.40 -17.14 -17.82
C THR A 227 20.11 -17.87 -19.13
N GLU A 228 21.05 -18.69 -19.63
CA GLU A 228 20.83 -19.57 -20.79
C GLU A 228 19.69 -20.58 -20.53
N MET A 229 19.46 -20.89 -19.25
CA MET A 229 18.37 -21.74 -18.78
C MET A 229 17.18 -20.93 -18.23
N GLU A 230 17.07 -19.63 -18.45
CA GLU A 230 15.93 -18.79 -18.01
C GLU A 230 15.59 -18.94 -16.51
N VAL A 231 16.60 -19.02 -15.65
CA VAL A 231 16.46 -19.07 -14.19
C VAL A 231 17.20 -17.90 -13.56
N ASN A 232 16.53 -17.20 -12.63
CA ASN A 232 17.14 -16.16 -11.81
C ASN A 232 17.44 -16.69 -10.40
N PHE A 233 18.60 -16.32 -9.86
CA PHE A 233 18.95 -16.50 -8.45
C PHE A 233 19.28 -15.16 -7.80
N ASN A 234 19.39 -15.15 -6.47
CA ASN A 234 19.86 -13.98 -5.73
C ASN A 234 21.38 -14.01 -5.62
N TYR A 235 22.09 -13.26 -6.46
CA TYR A 235 23.56 -13.17 -6.43
C TYR A 235 24.01 -12.17 -5.34
N ILE A 236 24.33 -12.68 -4.15
CA ILE A 236 24.62 -11.84 -2.97
C ILE A 236 26.00 -11.17 -3.08
N ASN A 237 26.98 -11.93 -3.57
CA ASN A 237 28.33 -11.47 -3.86
C ASN A 237 29.01 -12.47 -4.84
N SER A 238 30.29 -12.28 -5.12
CA SER A 238 31.04 -13.08 -6.10
C SER A 238 31.13 -14.58 -5.79
N ASN A 239 30.90 -14.99 -4.54
CA ASN A 239 31.06 -16.38 -4.08
C ASN A 239 29.85 -16.94 -3.32
N THR A 240 28.73 -16.23 -3.27
CA THR A 240 27.55 -16.63 -2.49
C THR A 240 26.28 -16.35 -3.28
N ILE A 241 25.42 -17.37 -3.39
CA ILE A 241 24.14 -17.31 -4.09
C ILE A 241 23.01 -17.73 -3.13
N GLY A 242 21.94 -16.94 -3.09
CA GLY A 242 20.68 -17.28 -2.46
C GLY A 242 19.73 -17.97 -3.44
N ILE A 243 19.11 -19.06 -3.01
CA ILE A 243 18.10 -19.79 -3.81
C ILE A 243 16.83 -19.93 -2.96
N SER A 244 15.73 -19.31 -3.37
CA SER A 244 14.43 -19.45 -2.71
C SER A 244 13.51 -20.33 -3.56
N ILE A 245 12.93 -21.35 -2.93
CA ILE A 245 12.02 -22.31 -3.54
C ILE A 245 10.58 -21.92 -3.22
N ASP A 246 9.67 -22.18 -4.16
CA ASP A 246 8.25 -21.86 -4.00
C ASP A 246 7.34 -23.02 -4.43
N GLU A 247 6.03 -22.81 -4.29
CA GLU A 247 4.98 -23.80 -4.58
C GLU A 247 5.03 -24.30 -6.03
N THR A 248 5.55 -23.50 -6.96
CA THR A 248 5.51 -23.78 -8.40
C THR A 248 6.66 -24.66 -8.89
N VAL A 249 7.59 -25.06 -8.01
CA VAL A 249 8.74 -25.88 -8.41
C VAL A 249 8.30 -27.33 -8.64
N THR A 250 8.35 -27.74 -9.91
CA THR A 250 8.10 -29.12 -10.37
C THR A 250 9.40 -29.92 -10.43
N LEU A 251 9.32 -31.24 -10.64
CA LEU A 251 10.51 -32.08 -10.88
C LEU A 251 11.39 -31.57 -12.02
N CYS A 252 10.78 -31.10 -13.11
CA CYS A 252 11.52 -30.51 -14.23
C CYS A 252 12.32 -29.28 -13.78
N ARG A 253 11.70 -28.36 -13.03
CA ARG A 253 12.37 -27.15 -12.51
C ARG A 253 13.43 -27.48 -11.46
N LEU A 254 13.16 -28.43 -10.58
CA LEU A 254 14.13 -28.97 -9.63
C LEU A 254 15.39 -29.47 -10.34
N ASN A 255 15.24 -30.37 -11.31
CA ASN A 255 16.37 -30.90 -12.09
C ASN A 255 17.06 -29.81 -12.91
N LYS A 256 16.31 -28.83 -13.43
CA LYS A 256 16.87 -27.64 -14.10
C LYS A 256 17.83 -26.89 -13.19
N ILE A 257 17.42 -26.61 -11.95
CA ILE A 257 18.27 -25.96 -10.93
C ILE A 257 19.52 -26.80 -10.68
N LEU A 258 19.38 -28.11 -10.42
CA LEU A 258 20.53 -28.98 -10.15
C LEU A 258 21.52 -29.03 -11.31
N ASN A 259 21.03 -29.07 -12.55
CA ASN A 259 21.86 -29.11 -13.75
C ASN A 259 22.66 -27.81 -13.96
N ILE A 260 22.10 -26.65 -13.59
CA ILE A 260 22.84 -25.37 -13.64
C ILE A 260 24.10 -25.45 -12.77
N PHE A 261 23.94 -25.89 -11.52
CA PHE A 261 25.06 -26.00 -10.59
C PHE A 261 26.01 -27.14 -10.96
N ALA A 262 25.50 -28.31 -11.37
CA ALA A 262 26.34 -29.42 -11.82
C ALA A 262 27.21 -29.05 -13.03
N GLY A 263 26.61 -28.37 -14.02
CA GLY A 263 27.32 -27.88 -15.20
C GLY A 263 28.43 -26.88 -14.86
N ALA A 264 28.22 -26.02 -13.86
CA ALA A 264 29.23 -25.05 -13.45
C ALA A 264 30.48 -25.70 -12.86
N VAL A 265 30.37 -26.86 -12.21
CA VAL A 265 31.52 -27.65 -11.71
C VAL A 265 31.93 -28.78 -12.66
N ASN A 266 31.41 -28.80 -13.90
CA ASN A 266 31.67 -29.84 -14.90
C ASN A 266 31.34 -31.27 -14.39
N LYS A 267 30.31 -31.41 -13.56
CA LYS A 267 29.80 -32.70 -13.06
C LYS A 267 28.41 -32.96 -13.65
N GLN A 268 27.97 -34.21 -13.52
CA GLN A 268 26.58 -34.60 -13.78
C GLN A 268 25.84 -34.77 -12.45
N CYS A 269 24.56 -34.44 -12.42
CA CYS A 269 23.67 -34.74 -11.31
C CYS A 269 22.66 -35.80 -11.77
N ALA A 270 22.45 -36.84 -10.96
CA ALA A 270 21.45 -37.84 -11.27
C ALA A 270 20.05 -37.21 -11.22
N GLU A 271 19.23 -37.51 -12.23
CA GLU A 271 17.87 -36.98 -12.33
C GLU A 271 16.99 -37.45 -11.16
N ILE A 272 16.31 -36.51 -10.52
CA ILE A 272 15.30 -36.79 -9.51
C ILE A 272 13.97 -37.07 -10.22
N LYS A 273 13.47 -38.31 -10.07
CA LYS A 273 12.26 -38.80 -10.76
C LYS A 273 10.98 -38.75 -9.92
N GLU A 274 11.10 -38.57 -8.61
CA GLU A 274 9.98 -38.55 -7.67
C GLU A 274 10.11 -37.35 -6.72
N TYR A 275 8.97 -36.84 -6.24
CA TYR A 275 8.98 -35.72 -5.32
C TYR A 275 9.57 -36.12 -3.96
N PRO A 276 10.50 -35.34 -3.41
CA PRO A 276 11.08 -35.62 -2.10
C PRO A 276 10.04 -35.46 -0.99
N THR A 277 10.16 -36.26 0.05
CA THR A 277 9.30 -36.21 1.25
C THR A 277 10.06 -35.84 2.52
N GLU A 278 11.39 -35.86 2.46
CA GLU A 278 12.25 -35.58 3.60
C GLU A 278 12.17 -34.11 4.01
N LEU A 279 12.13 -33.88 5.33
CA LEU A 279 12.15 -32.55 5.94
C LEU A 279 13.42 -32.46 6.81
N SER A 280 14.21 -31.41 6.63
CA SER A 280 15.47 -31.19 7.35
C SER A 280 15.35 -29.94 8.23
N LEU A 281 14.58 -30.05 9.31
CA LEU A 281 14.40 -29.02 10.34
C LEU A 281 14.59 -29.63 11.72
N ASP A 282 15.26 -28.89 12.60
CA ASP A 282 15.38 -29.28 14.00
C ASP A 282 14.02 -29.37 14.69
N SER A 283 13.83 -30.41 15.51
CA SER A 283 12.55 -30.72 16.16
C SER A 283 12.03 -29.61 17.08
N ASN A 284 12.93 -28.81 17.65
CA ASN A 284 12.60 -27.67 18.50
C ASN A 284 12.10 -26.42 17.73
N LEU A 285 12.29 -26.37 16.41
CA LEU A 285 11.79 -25.31 15.53
C LEU A 285 10.40 -25.63 14.97
N LEU A 286 10.00 -26.90 15.01
CA LEU A 286 8.74 -27.36 14.45
C LEU A 286 7.55 -26.86 15.26
N ARG A 287 6.48 -26.53 14.54
CA ARG A 287 5.17 -26.20 15.08
C ARG A 287 4.54 -27.44 15.71
N ASN A 288 3.98 -27.28 16.91
CA ASN A 288 3.31 -28.35 17.65
C ASN A 288 1.83 -28.08 17.94
N ASP A 289 1.30 -26.92 17.54
CA ASP A 289 -0.10 -26.53 17.69
C ASP A 289 -0.87 -26.61 16.36
N ASN A 290 -2.20 -26.67 16.46
CA ASN A 290 -3.09 -26.72 15.31
C ASN A 290 -3.35 -25.33 14.72
N ILE A 291 -3.44 -25.25 13.39
CA ILE A 291 -3.84 -24.03 12.67
C ILE A 291 -5.27 -24.14 12.16
N LEU A 292 -5.89 -22.97 11.92
CA LEU A 292 -7.15 -22.86 11.18
C LEU A 292 -8.28 -23.76 11.73
N GLN A 293 -8.45 -23.80 13.05
CA GLN A 293 -9.39 -24.70 13.73
C GLN A 293 -10.87 -24.36 13.51
N GLN A 294 -11.19 -23.15 13.02
CA GLN A 294 -12.58 -22.78 12.73
C GLN A 294 -13.11 -23.64 11.57
N SER A 295 -14.39 -24.05 11.67
CA SER A 295 -15.04 -24.92 10.67
C SER A 295 -14.98 -24.35 9.24
N LEU A 296 -14.98 -23.02 9.10
CA LEU A 296 -14.81 -22.32 7.83
C LEU A 296 -13.65 -22.86 6.98
N PHE A 297 -12.51 -23.19 7.59
CA PHE A 297 -11.31 -23.66 6.88
C PHE A 297 -11.34 -25.16 6.52
N GLN A 298 -12.47 -25.81 6.79
CA GLN A 298 -12.71 -27.24 6.53
C GLN A 298 -14.01 -27.47 5.74
N SER A 299 -14.78 -26.42 5.45
CA SER A 299 -16.12 -26.53 4.83
C SER A 299 -16.16 -26.34 3.30
N TYR A 300 -15.10 -25.81 2.67
CA TYR A 300 -15.15 -25.36 1.27
C TYR A 300 -13.91 -25.78 0.46
N GLN A 301 -13.62 -27.07 0.42
CA GLN A 301 -12.38 -27.62 -0.17
C GLN A 301 -12.56 -28.17 -1.60
N SER A 302 -13.80 -28.37 -2.05
CA SER A 302 -14.06 -28.61 -3.48
C SER A 302 -14.26 -27.29 -4.24
N GLU A 303 -13.94 -27.28 -5.53
CA GLU A 303 -14.13 -26.12 -6.39
C GLU A 303 -15.59 -25.64 -6.40
N THR A 304 -16.55 -26.56 -6.40
CA THR A 304 -18.00 -26.24 -6.36
C THR A 304 -18.40 -25.57 -5.05
N GLU A 305 -17.92 -26.07 -3.91
CA GLU A 305 -18.19 -25.46 -2.60
C GLU A 305 -17.58 -24.06 -2.50
N MET A 306 -16.35 -23.90 -2.97
CA MET A 306 -15.65 -22.63 -2.95
C MET A 306 -16.33 -21.59 -3.86
N MET A 307 -16.72 -21.99 -5.08
CA MET A 307 -17.50 -21.14 -5.99
C MET A 307 -18.81 -20.68 -5.32
N ARG A 308 -19.54 -21.59 -4.66
CA ARG A 308 -20.78 -21.25 -3.94
C ARG A 308 -20.51 -20.32 -2.76
N TYR A 309 -19.42 -20.52 -2.03
CA TYR A 309 -19.03 -19.66 -0.91
C TYR A 309 -18.70 -18.24 -1.36
N ILE A 310 -17.87 -18.09 -2.39
CA ILE A 310 -17.55 -16.79 -3.00
C ILE A 310 -18.84 -16.12 -3.47
N LYS A 311 -19.70 -16.83 -4.22
CA LYS A 311 -20.97 -16.25 -4.72
C LYS A 311 -21.92 -15.86 -3.60
N LYS A 312 -21.95 -16.62 -2.50
CA LYS A 312 -22.76 -16.31 -1.32
C LYS A 312 -22.31 -15.02 -0.64
N LEU A 313 -21.00 -14.77 -0.56
CA LEU A 313 -20.47 -13.52 -0.01
C LEU A 313 -20.67 -12.35 -0.96
N GLU A 314 -20.37 -12.53 -2.25
CA GLU A 314 -20.60 -11.52 -3.29
C GLU A 314 -22.05 -11.00 -3.28
N ARG A 315 -23.03 -11.90 -3.13
CA ARG A 315 -24.46 -11.54 -3.08
C ARG A 315 -24.87 -10.74 -1.83
N LYS A 316 -24.04 -10.70 -0.79
CA LYS A 316 -24.31 -9.88 0.41
C LYS A 316 -23.83 -8.45 0.26
N ASP A 317 -22.93 -8.20 -0.69
CA ASP A 317 -22.27 -6.91 -0.86
C ASP A 317 -22.89 -6.14 -2.03
N PHE A 318 -23.21 -4.87 -1.76
CA PHE A 318 -23.68 -3.94 -2.77
C PHE A 318 -22.49 -3.40 -3.57
N SER A 319 -22.55 -3.45 -4.90
CA SER A 319 -21.45 -3.05 -5.80
C SER A 319 -21.95 -2.26 -7.00
N LEU A 320 -21.01 -1.78 -7.82
CA LEU A 320 -21.29 -1.09 -9.09
C LEU A 320 -21.96 -1.98 -10.15
N THR A 321 -22.07 -3.30 -9.92
CA THR A 321 -22.86 -4.19 -10.80
C THR A 321 -24.36 -4.06 -10.56
N GLN A 322 -24.79 -3.45 -9.45
CA GLN A 322 -26.19 -3.27 -9.10
C GLN A 322 -26.68 -1.83 -9.37
N SER A 323 -26.03 -0.82 -8.81
CA SER A 323 -26.37 0.59 -9.04
C SER A 323 -25.19 1.53 -8.73
N MET A 324 -25.42 2.82 -8.90
CA MET A 324 -24.48 3.89 -8.52
C MET A 324 -24.16 3.82 -7.02
N ILE A 325 -22.87 3.95 -6.68
CA ILE A 325 -22.39 4.13 -5.32
C ILE A 325 -21.81 5.55 -5.26
N SER A 326 -22.62 6.53 -4.86
CA SER A 326 -22.26 7.95 -5.01
C SER A 326 -21.45 8.50 -3.83
N LEU A 327 -20.36 7.82 -3.48
CA LEU A 327 -19.49 8.20 -2.37
C LEU A 327 -18.64 9.42 -2.74
N GLY A 328 -18.92 10.57 -2.12
CA GLY A 328 -18.06 11.75 -2.20
C GLY A 328 -16.59 11.44 -1.88
N SER A 329 -15.69 12.08 -2.61
CA SER A 329 -14.23 11.92 -2.56
C SER A 329 -13.76 10.50 -2.88
N CYS A 330 -14.57 9.66 -3.53
CA CYS A 330 -14.18 8.28 -3.88
C CYS A 330 -14.14 8.03 -5.38
N THR A 331 -14.86 8.80 -6.20
CA THR A 331 -14.92 8.65 -7.66
C THR A 331 -15.22 7.21 -8.07
N MET A 332 -16.43 6.75 -7.75
CA MET A 332 -16.90 5.38 -8.04
C MET A 332 -17.26 5.19 -9.51
N LYS A 333 -16.31 5.49 -10.40
CA LYS A 333 -16.46 5.39 -11.86
C LYS A 333 -16.36 3.95 -12.36
N LEU A 334 -16.60 3.78 -13.65
CA LEU A 334 -16.42 2.52 -14.35
C LEU A 334 -14.98 1.99 -14.19
N ASN A 335 -14.86 0.72 -13.82
CA ASN A 335 -13.65 -0.08 -13.99
C ASN A 335 -13.90 -0.99 -15.20
N ALA A 336 -13.45 -0.60 -16.39
CA ALA A 336 -13.89 -1.24 -17.62
C ALA A 336 -13.28 -2.64 -17.77
N ALA A 337 -14.05 -3.59 -18.33
CA ALA A 337 -13.57 -4.95 -18.54
C ALA A 337 -12.23 -4.98 -19.32
N THR A 338 -12.10 -4.17 -20.37
CA THR A 338 -10.87 -4.04 -21.17
C THR A 338 -9.66 -3.58 -20.35
N GLU A 339 -9.86 -2.67 -19.40
CA GLU A 339 -8.78 -2.17 -18.53
C GLU A 339 -8.31 -3.24 -17.53
N MET A 340 -9.18 -4.20 -17.20
CA MET A 340 -8.92 -5.27 -16.24
C MET A 340 -8.29 -6.52 -16.88
N LEU A 341 -8.41 -6.71 -18.20
CA LEU A 341 -7.89 -7.88 -18.91
C LEU A 341 -6.39 -8.15 -18.68
N PRO A 342 -5.49 -7.14 -18.64
CA PRO A 342 -4.07 -7.38 -18.43
C PRO A 342 -3.73 -8.06 -17.10
N LEU A 343 -4.62 -8.02 -16.11
CA LEU A 343 -4.39 -8.68 -14.82
C LEU A 343 -4.33 -10.20 -14.92
N SER A 344 -4.87 -10.79 -15.99
CA SER A 344 -4.76 -12.23 -16.27
C SER A 344 -3.56 -12.60 -17.13
N TRP A 345 -2.75 -11.63 -17.57
CA TRP A 345 -1.58 -11.88 -18.42
C TRP A 345 -0.38 -12.30 -17.57
N PRO A 346 0.23 -13.48 -17.81
CA PRO A 346 1.44 -13.92 -17.11
C PRO A 346 2.60 -12.92 -17.21
N GLU A 347 2.69 -12.20 -18.33
CA GLU A 347 3.74 -11.21 -18.64
C GLU A 347 3.75 -10.05 -17.65
N PHE A 348 2.62 -9.75 -17.00
CA PHE A 348 2.54 -8.78 -15.91
C PHE A 348 2.44 -9.49 -14.54
N SER A 349 1.56 -10.48 -14.42
CA SER A 349 1.27 -11.11 -13.12
C SER A 349 2.43 -11.95 -12.54
N ASN A 350 3.31 -12.52 -13.37
CA ASN A 350 4.32 -13.51 -12.94
C ASN A 350 5.77 -13.01 -13.00
N ILE A 351 6.00 -11.70 -12.98
CA ILE A 351 7.36 -11.13 -12.92
C ILE A 351 7.71 -10.78 -11.47
N HIS A 352 8.88 -11.24 -11.00
CA HIS A 352 9.40 -10.89 -9.69
C HIS A 352 9.89 -9.42 -9.68
N PRO A 353 9.63 -8.59 -8.64
CA PRO A 353 9.97 -7.16 -8.63
C PRO A 353 11.45 -6.82 -8.80
N PHE A 354 12.34 -7.79 -8.58
CA PHE A 354 13.79 -7.62 -8.61
C PHE A 354 14.47 -8.43 -9.71
N VAL A 355 13.75 -8.80 -10.77
CA VAL A 355 14.39 -9.37 -11.98
C VAL A 355 15.39 -8.36 -12.59
N PRO A 356 16.42 -8.84 -13.31
CA PRO A 356 17.23 -8.00 -14.19
C PRO A 356 16.36 -7.13 -15.11
N ALA A 357 16.78 -5.88 -15.33
CA ALA A 357 15.95 -4.89 -16.02
C ALA A 357 15.55 -5.31 -17.46
N ASN A 358 16.43 -6.03 -18.15
CA ASN A 358 16.18 -6.55 -19.50
C ASN A 358 15.09 -7.64 -19.56
N GLN A 359 14.64 -8.18 -18.42
CA GLN A 359 13.53 -9.12 -18.34
C GLN A 359 12.18 -8.43 -18.08
N ALA A 360 12.19 -7.11 -17.85
CA ALA A 360 11.02 -6.30 -17.51
C ALA A 360 10.87 -5.08 -18.42
N GLU A 361 11.43 -5.11 -19.64
CA GLU A 361 11.38 -3.99 -20.59
C GLU A 361 9.94 -3.53 -20.88
N GLY A 362 9.00 -4.46 -21.03
CA GLY A 362 7.58 -4.13 -21.19
C GLY A 362 6.97 -3.39 -19.98
N TYR A 363 7.42 -3.71 -18.77
CA TYR A 363 7.02 -2.97 -17.56
C TYR A 363 7.60 -1.56 -17.56
N TYR A 364 8.87 -1.38 -17.95
CA TYR A 364 9.48 -0.06 -18.04
C TYR A 364 8.79 0.80 -19.10
N GLN A 365 8.48 0.24 -20.27
CA GLN A 365 7.69 0.93 -21.29
C GLN A 365 6.32 1.37 -20.74
N LEU A 366 5.57 0.46 -20.10
CA LEU A 366 4.28 0.77 -19.48
C LEU A 366 4.39 1.94 -18.48
N ILE A 367 5.39 1.88 -17.60
CA ILE A 367 5.65 2.87 -16.56
C ILE A 367 6.02 4.23 -17.19
N ASP A 368 6.86 4.24 -18.23
CA ASP A 368 7.29 5.45 -18.90
C ASP A 368 6.14 6.10 -19.69
N GLU A 369 5.35 5.32 -20.43
CA GLU A 369 4.19 5.80 -21.18
C GLU A 369 3.13 6.39 -20.24
N LEU A 370 2.71 5.64 -19.21
CA LEU A 370 1.77 6.15 -18.21
C LEU A 370 2.35 7.37 -17.49
N GLY A 371 3.63 7.33 -17.14
CA GLY A 371 4.32 8.44 -16.50
C GLY A 371 4.32 9.71 -17.35
N ASN A 372 4.52 9.60 -18.67
CA ASN A 372 4.45 10.72 -19.59
C ASN A 372 3.04 11.31 -19.68
N ILE A 373 2.00 10.45 -19.76
CA ILE A 373 0.61 10.89 -19.75
C ILE A 373 0.28 11.64 -18.45
N LEU A 374 0.65 11.10 -17.29
CA LEU A 374 0.33 11.72 -16.01
C LEU A 374 1.11 13.02 -15.78
N LYS A 375 2.34 13.14 -16.28
CA LYS A 375 3.09 14.41 -16.29
C LYS A 375 2.37 15.47 -17.12
N GLU A 376 1.89 15.12 -18.31
CA GLU A 376 1.14 16.04 -19.17
C GLU A 376 -0.16 16.50 -18.49
N ILE A 377 -0.96 15.56 -17.96
CA ILE A 377 -2.21 15.85 -17.24
C ILE A 377 -1.97 16.79 -16.06
N THR A 378 -0.85 16.63 -15.36
CA THR A 378 -0.55 17.39 -14.14
C THR A 378 0.30 18.64 -14.37
N GLY A 379 0.90 18.80 -15.55
CA GLY A 379 1.86 19.86 -15.88
C GLY A 379 3.22 19.74 -15.16
N PHE A 380 3.53 18.59 -14.56
CA PHE A 380 4.74 18.38 -13.77
C PHE A 380 5.91 17.78 -14.57
N SER A 381 7.12 17.90 -14.03
CA SER A 381 8.36 17.51 -14.74
C SER A 381 8.76 16.06 -14.53
N ALA A 382 8.41 15.46 -13.39
CA ALA A 382 8.74 14.07 -13.08
C ALA A 382 7.64 13.40 -12.24
N ILE A 383 7.71 12.07 -12.17
CA ILE A 383 6.76 11.22 -11.45
C ILE A 383 7.48 10.08 -10.73
N SER A 384 6.94 9.64 -9.60
CA SER A 384 7.32 8.38 -8.93
C SER A 384 6.09 7.53 -8.66
N PHE A 385 6.10 6.28 -9.16
CA PHE A 385 5.06 5.26 -8.91
C PHE A 385 5.30 4.44 -7.63
N GLN A 386 6.37 4.72 -6.89
CA GLN A 386 6.71 3.95 -5.68
C GLN A 386 5.60 3.97 -4.59
N PRO A 387 4.91 5.09 -4.31
CA PRO A 387 3.88 5.10 -3.28
C PRO A 387 2.61 4.34 -3.71
N ASN A 388 2.21 3.36 -2.90
CA ASN A 388 1.16 2.38 -3.20
C ASN A 388 -0.20 2.73 -2.56
N SER A 389 -0.46 3.99 -2.26
CA SER A 389 -1.77 4.54 -1.86
C SER A 389 -1.69 6.07 -1.85
N GLY A 390 -2.83 6.77 -1.85
CA GLY A 390 -2.85 8.24 -1.80
C GLY A 390 -2.12 8.78 -0.56
N ALA A 391 -2.41 8.22 0.62
CA ALA A 391 -1.72 8.56 1.87
C ALA A 391 -0.20 8.26 1.84
N ALA A 392 0.23 7.21 1.12
CA ALA A 392 1.65 6.98 0.90
C ALA A 392 2.26 8.06 -0.02
N GLY A 393 1.49 8.53 -1.02
CA GLY A 393 1.87 9.65 -1.89
C GLY A 393 1.98 10.97 -1.14
N GLU A 394 1.07 11.28 -0.22
CA GLU A 394 1.19 12.41 0.71
C GLU A 394 2.49 12.36 1.49
N TYR A 395 2.73 11.26 2.20
CA TYR A 395 3.95 11.08 2.97
C TYR A 395 5.21 11.22 2.08
N ALA A 396 5.22 10.57 0.90
CA ALA A 396 6.35 10.65 -0.03
C ALA A 396 6.60 12.09 -0.53
N GLY A 397 5.55 12.82 -0.90
CA GLY A 397 5.67 14.22 -1.33
C GLY A 397 6.19 15.14 -0.23
N LEU A 398 5.76 14.94 1.02
CA LEU A 398 6.30 15.67 2.17
C LEU A 398 7.78 15.31 2.39
N MET A 399 8.18 14.05 2.28
CA MET A 399 9.60 13.68 2.41
C MET A 399 10.47 14.28 1.29
N VAL A 400 9.93 14.39 0.07
CA VAL A 400 10.59 15.10 -1.06
C VAL A 400 10.78 16.58 -0.74
N ILE A 401 9.74 17.28 -0.26
CA ILE A 401 9.83 18.69 0.16
C ILE A 401 10.87 18.86 1.27
N ARG A 402 10.92 17.93 2.24
CA ARG A 402 11.91 17.96 3.33
C ARG A 402 13.33 17.91 2.77
N LYS A 403 13.62 16.97 1.86
CA LYS A 403 14.95 16.87 1.22
C LYS A 403 15.30 18.12 0.42
N TYR A 404 14.32 18.74 -0.23
CA TYR A 404 14.51 20.02 -0.89
C TYR A 404 14.92 21.11 0.10
N HIS A 405 14.19 21.29 1.21
CA HIS A 405 14.54 22.28 2.24
C HIS A 405 15.92 22.02 2.86
N GLU A 406 16.24 20.76 3.18
CA GLU A 406 17.57 20.36 3.66
C GLU A 406 18.68 20.73 2.66
N SER A 407 18.44 20.51 1.36
CA SER A 407 19.41 20.85 0.30
C SER A 407 19.67 22.36 0.17
N LYS A 408 18.76 23.19 0.69
CA LYS A 408 18.87 24.65 0.74
C LYS A 408 19.40 25.16 2.08
N GLY A 409 19.79 24.27 3.00
CA GLY A 409 20.23 24.65 4.35
C GLY A 409 19.09 25.03 5.29
N ASN A 410 17.83 24.79 4.90
CA ASN A 410 16.63 25.17 5.65
C ASN A 410 16.01 23.99 6.42
N SER A 411 16.83 23.12 7.01
CA SER A 411 16.37 21.92 7.72
C SER A 411 15.48 22.20 8.95
N ASN A 412 15.47 23.45 9.42
CA ASN A 412 14.62 23.94 10.49
C ASN A 412 13.17 24.22 10.06
N ARG A 413 12.87 24.24 8.75
CA ARG A 413 11.50 24.40 8.25
C ARG A 413 10.70 23.14 8.56
N ASN A 414 9.72 23.25 9.45
CA ASN A 414 8.91 22.14 9.91
C ASN A 414 7.43 22.50 10.17
N VAL A 415 7.02 23.75 9.92
CA VAL A 415 5.63 24.19 10.09
C VAL A 415 4.85 23.98 8.80
N ILE A 416 3.82 23.15 8.82
CA ILE A 416 2.94 22.91 7.67
C ILE A 416 1.54 23.44 7.96
N LEU A 417 1.03 24.22 7.02
CA LEU A 417 -0.32 24.75 7.06
C LEU A 417 -1.28 23.74 6.42
N ILE A 418 -2.39 23.46 7.08
CA ILE A 418 -3.41 22.51 6.59
C ILE A 418 -4.80 23.13 6.83
N PRO A 419 -5.62 23.32 5.78
CA PRO A 419 -7.00 23.75 5.94
C PRO A 419 -7.81 22.83 6.86
N SER A 420 -8.72 23.39 7.64
CA SER A 420 -9.64 22.62 8.49
C SER A 420 -10.50 21.62 7.69
N SER A 421 -10.81 21.95 6.43
CA SER A 421 -11.56 21.11 5.49
C SER A 421 -10.77 19.91 4.94
N ALA A 422 -9.44 19.90 5.04
CA ALA A 422 -8.60 18.88 4.42
C ALA A 422 -8.96 17.46 4.88
N HIS A 423 -8.74 16.48 3.99
CA HIS A 423 -8.93 15.07 4.30
C HIS A 423 -8.08 14.65 5.50
N GLY A 424 -8.56 13.70 6.31
CA GLY A 424 -7.90 13.29 7.56
C GLY A 424 -6.52 12.64 7.36
N THR A 425 -6.23 12.18 6.14
CA THR A 425 -4.89 11.68 5.76
C THR A 425 -3.86 12.79 5.76
N ASN A 426 -4.19 14.00 5.30
CA ASN A 426 -3.24 15.11 5.21
C ASN A 426 -2.55 15.41 6.57
N PRO A 427 -3.29 15.68 7.67
CA PRO A 427 -2.68 15.88 8.98
C PRO A 427 -2.01 14.61 9.53
N ALA A 428 -2.53 13.40 9.24
CA ALA A 428 -1.88 12.16 9.67
C ALA A 428 -0.53 11.92 8.95
N SER A 429 -0.44 12.24 7.65
CA SER A 429 0.76 12.17 6.82
C SER A 429 1.78 13.21 7.26
N ALA A 430 1.34 14.44 7.56
CA ALA A 430 2.18 15.49 8.10
C ALA A 430 2.77 15.14 9.48
N ALA A 431 1.96 14.60 10.39
CA ALA A 431 2.42 14.13 11.69
C ALA A 431 3.46 13.00 11.54
N MET A 432 3.20 12.04 10.65
CA MET A 432 4.14 10.96 10.36
C MET A 432 5.41 11.44 9.63
N ALA A 433 5.34 12.56 8.91
CA ALA A 433 6.49 13.26 8.35
C ALA A 433 7.19 14.18 9.36
N GLY A 434 6.83 14.13 10.65
CA GLY A 434 7.50 14.89 11.72
C GLY A 434 7.32 16.40 11.60
N LEU A 435 6.16 16.85 11.13
CA LEU A 435 5.86 18.27 10.91
C LEU A 435 4.94 18.83 12.01
N ASN A 436 5.12 20.11 12.31
CA ASN A 436 4.26 20.89 13.18
C ASN A 436 3.08 21.41 12.37
N ILE A 437 1.89 20.88 12.65
CA ILE A 437 0.67 21.21 11.90
C ILE A 437 0.04 22.46 12.50
N ILE A 438 -0.25 23.44 11.65
CA ILE A 438 -1.07 24.61 12.00
C ILE A 438 -2.31 24.58 11.10
N ILE A 439 -3.48 24.53 11.74
CA ILE A 439 -4.76 24.54 11.01
C ILE A 439 -5.01 25.94 10.46
N VAL A 440 -5.45 26.03 9.21
CA VAL A 440 -5.96 27.25 8.57
C VAL A 440 -7.49 27.19 8.54
N ASP A 441 -8.11 28.28 8.94
CA ASP A 441 -9.57 28.35 9.05
C ASP A 441 -10.23 28.48 7.68
N CYS A 442 -11.47 28.02 7.59
CA CYS A 442 -12.33 28.26 6.45
C CYS A 442 -13.32 29.39 6.75
N ASP A 443 -13.73 30.14 5.73
CA ASP A 443 -14.80 31.13 5.84
C ASP A 443 -16.19 30.45 5.95
N THR A 444 -17.23 31.26 6.15
CA THR A 444 -18.62 30.75 6.28
C THR A 444 -19.16 30.13 5.00
N LYS A 445 -18.49 30.31 3.85
CA LYS A 445 -18.81 29.69 2.56
C LYS A 445 -17.97 28.43 2.30
N GLY A 446 -17.15 28.02 3.27
CA GLY A 446 -16.32 26.82 3.19
C GLY A 446 -15.02 27.00 2.41
N ASN A 447 -14.64 28.20 1.98
CA ASN A 447 -13.35 28.46 1.32
C ASN A 447 -12.24 28.65 2.36
N ILE A 448 -10.99 28.44 1.97
CA ILE A 448 -9.84 28.73 2.83
C ILE A 448 -9.75 30.24 3.07
N SER A 449 -9.63 30.65 4.34
CA SER A 449 -9.45 32.05 4.70
C SER A 449 -8.07 32.55 4.26
N LEU A 450 -8.02 33.34 3.19
CA LEU A 450 -6.78 33.98 2.70
C LEU A 450 -6.08 34.81 3.77
N ASN A 451 -6.86 35.56 4.55
CA ASN A 451 -6.30 36.41 5.61
C ASN A 451 -5.62 35.56 6.68
N ASP A 452 -6.28 34.51 7.14
CA ASP A 452 -5.72 33.60 8.15
C ASP A 452 -4.50 32.84 7.60
N LEU A 453 -4.57 32.36 6.36
CA LEU A 453 -3.44 31.74 5.65
C LEU A 453 -2.23 32.67 5.63
N LYS A 454 -2.43 33.92 5.21
CA LYS A 454 -1.36 34.93 5.13
C LYS A 454 -0.78 35.24 6.50
N THR A 455 -1.62 35.45 7.52
CA THR A 455 -1.19 35.70 8.89
C THR A 455 -0.35 34.54 9.43
N LYS A 456 -0.83 33.30 9.28
CA LYS A 456 -0.13 32.09 9.76
C LYS A 456 1.17 31.82 8.98
N ALA A 457 1.18 32.04 7.66
CA ALA A 457 2.38 31.92 6.84
C ALA A 457 3.44 32.96 7.24
N GLN A 458 3.04 34.24 7.40
CA GLN A 458 3.94 35.32 7.81
C GLN A 458 4.50 35.10 9.22
N ALA A 459 3.66 34.70 10.17
CA ALA A 459 4.06 34.43 11.55
C ALA A 459 5.07 33.27 11.67
N ASN A 460 5.08 32.36 10.69
CA ASN A 460 5.95 31.19 10.68
C ASN A 460 6.99 31.20 9.55
N LYS A 461 7.23 32.33 8.88
CA LYS A 461 8.06 32.43 7.66
C LYS A 461 9.43 31.72 7.73
N ASP A 462 10.09 31.76 8.88
CA ASP A 462 11.44 31.20 9.08
C ASP A 462 11.42 29.67 9.30
N LYS A 463 10.25 29.12 9.65
CA LYS A 463 10.01 27.69 9.89
C LYS A 463 8.99 27.09 8.91
N LEU A 464 8.44 27.88 7.99
CA LEU A 464 7.37 27.46 7.09
C LEU A 464 7.90 26.40 6.13
N PHE A 465 7.41 25.17 6.32
CA PHE A 465 7.65 24.03 5.45
C PHE A 465 6.80 24.12 4.19
N GLY A 466 5.51 24.44 4.34
CA GLY A 466 4.59 24.47 3.22
C GLY A 466 3.11 24.51 3.57
N LEU A 467 2.29 24.28 2.56
CA LEU A 467 0.83 24.14 2.63
C LEU A 467 0.41 22.80 2.02
N MET A 468 -0.50 22.08 2.68
CA MET A 468 -1.27 21.01 2.03
C MET A 468 -2.64 21.55 1.66
N VAL A 469 -3.01 21.46 0.38
CA VAL A 469 -4.32 21.93 -0.12
C VAL A 469 -4.95 20.86 -1.00
N THR A 470 -6.28 20.76 -1.00
CA THR A 470 -7.03 19.90 -1.93
C THR A 470 -7.72 20.80 -2.94
N TYR A 471 -7.61 20.50 -4.24
CA TYR A 471 -8.26 21.30 -5.28
C TYR A 471 -8.98 20.40 -6.30
N PRO A 472 -10.26 20.68 -6.64
CA PRO A 472 -11.20 21.47 -5.85
C PRO A 472 -11.26 20.96 -4.40
N SER A 473 -11.69 21.81 -3.47
CA SER A 473 -11.66 21.47 -2.04
C SER A 473 -12.55 20.26 -1.73
N THR A 474 -12.38 19.69 -0.53
CA THR A 474 -13.24 18.61 -0.01
C THR A 474 -14.70 19.04 0.17
N HIS A 475 -15.01 20.32 0.02
CA HIS A 475 -16.38 20.84 -0.02
C HIS A 475 -17.00 20.77 -1.43
N GLY A 476 -16.27 20.27 -2.43
CA GLY A 476 -16.75 20.17 -3.81
C GLY A 476 -16.81 21.51 -4.54
N VAL A 477 -15.94 22.47 -4.18
CA VAL A 477 -15.93 23.81 -4.78
C VAL A 477 -14.55 24.19 -5.32
N PHE A 478 -14.55 24.93 -6.44
CA PHE A 478 -13.35 25.56 -6.99
C PHE A 478 -13.10 26.90 -6.29
N GLU A 479 -11.99 27.00 -5.56
CA GLU A 479 -11.58 28.24 -4.90
C GLU A 479 -10.87 29.16 -5.90
N SER A 480 -11.49 30.30 -6.22
CA SER A 480 -10.99 31.29 -7.20
C SER A 480 -9.60 31.84 -6.83
N ALA A 481 -9.30 31.91 -5.54
CA ALA A 481 -8.06 32.46 -5.01
C ALA A 481 -6.91 31.45 -4.87
N ILE A 482 -7.02 30.23 -5.43
CA ILE A 482 -6.01 29.18 -5.26
C ILE A 482 -4.59 29.62 -5.65
N VAL A 483 -4.43 30.35 -6.76
CA VAL A 483 -3.12 30.86 -7.21
C VAL A 483 -2.57 31.92 -6.24
N GLU A 484 -3.45 32.74 -5.64
CA GLU A 484 -3.03 33.68 -4.61
C GLU A 484 -2.53 32.95 -3.35
N MET A 485 -3.22 31.88 -2.95
CA MET A 485 -2.79 31.03 -1.82
C MET A 485 -1.40 30.43 -2.07
N THR A 486 -1.16 29.85 -3.24
CA THR A 486 0.15 29.26 -3.56
C THR A 486 1.25 30.32 -3.58
N ASN A 487 0.97 31.49 -4.16
CA ASN A 487 1.91 32.61 -4.20
C ASN A 487 2.28 33.12 -2.79
N ILE A 488 1.31 33.20 -1.87
CA ILE A 488 1.56 33.57 -0.46
C ILE A 488 2.54 32.58 0.17
N ILE A 489 2.34 31.27 -0.04
CA ILE A 489 3.22 30.25 0.54
C ILE A 489 4.63 30.32 -0.03
N HIS A 490 4.74 30.47 -1.35
CA HIS A 490 6.03 30.64 -2.02
C HIS A 490 6.76 31.92 -1.59
N GLN A 491 6.04 33.03 -1.40
CA GLN A 491 6.60 34.30 -0.91
C GLN A 491 7.29 34.14 0.46
N PHE A 492 6.77 33.28 1.33
CA PHE A 492 7.36 32.98 2.64
C PHE A 492 8.31 31.75 2.62
N GLY A 493 8.67 31.27 1.44
CA GLY A 493 9.66 30.20 1.24
C GLY A 493 9.16 28.79 1.53
N GLY A 494 7.84 28.59 1.65
CA GLY A 494 7.22 27.27 1.76
C GLY A 494 7.10 26.57 0.40
N GLN A 495 6.67 25.31 0.42
CA GLN A 495 6.27 24.55 -0.77
C GLN A 495 4.79 24.20 -0.71
N VAL A 496 4.16 23.98 -1.85
CA VAL A 496 2.74 23.66 -1.97
C VAL A 496 2.59 22.19 -2.35
N TYR A 497 2.02 21.42 -1.43
CA TYR A 497 1.55 20.08 -1.67
C TYR A 497 0.07 20.13 -2.06
N MET A 498 -0.29 19.61 -3.23
CA MET A 498 -1.68 19.43 -3.62
C MET A 498 -2.12 17.98 -3.46
N ASP A 499 -3.19 17.77 -2.69
CA ASP A 499 -3.94 16.51 -2.69
C ASP A 499 -4.73 16.41 -4.00
N GLY A 500 -4.34 15.46 -4.85
CA GLY A 500 -4.97 15.20 -6.15
C GLY A 500 -6.04 14.12 -6.13
N ALA A 501 -6.60 13.78 -4.98
CA ALA A 501 -7.77 12.90 -4.89
C ALA A 501 -8.95 13.40 -5.74
N ASN A 502 -9.10 14.72 -5.86
CA ASN A 502 -10.18 15.38 -6.60
C ASN A 502 -9.82 15.73 -8.05
N MET A 503 -8.78 15.10 -8.61
CA MET A 503 -8.35 15.35 -10.00
C MET A 503 -9.42 15.01 -11.05
N ASN A 504 -10.46 14.24 -10.71
CA ASN A 504 -11.57 13.96 -11.62
C ASN A 504 -12.36 15.21 -12.03
N ALA A 505 -12.20 16.33 -11.32
CA ALA A 505 -12.72 17.65 -11.71
C ALA A 505 -11.71 18.51 -12.50
N GLN A 506 -10.46 18.08 -12.66
CA GLN A 506 -9.39 18.87 -13.26
C GLN A 506 -8.92 18.36 -14.62
N VAL A 507 -8.85 17.03 -14.82
CA VAL A 507 -8.17 16.44 -15.98
C VAL A 507 -8.67 17.05 -17.29
N GLY A 508 -7.76 17.70 -18.02
CA GLY A 508 -8.03 18.31 -19.32
C GLY A 508 -8.77 19.66 -19.28
N LEU A 509 -8.96 20.26 -18.09
CA LEU A 509 -9.50 21.61 -17.89
C LEU A 509 -8.49 22.55 -17.22
N THR A 510 -7.76 22.06 -16.22
CA THR A 510 -6.66 22.75 -15.54
C THR A 510 -5.64 21.72 -15.05
N SER A 511 -4.57 22.15 -14.39
CA SER A 511 -3.58 21.25 -13.82
C SER A 511 -3.00 21.76 -12.49
N PRO A 512 -2.51 20.86 -11.63
CA PRO A 512 -1.85 21.22 -10.37
C PRO A 512 -0.66 22.17 -10.57
N ALA A 513 0.16 21.96 -11.61
CA ALA A 513 1.27 22.86 -11.90
C ALA A 513 0.79 24.26 -12.34
N HIS A 514 -0.32 24.34 -13.08
CA HIS A 514 -0.90 25.62 -13.50
C HIS A 514 -1.41 26.46 -12.32
N ILE A 515 -1.96 25.82 -11.29
CA ILE A 515 -2.40 26.50 -10.08
C ILE A 515 -1.27 26.79 -9.07
N GLY A 516 -0.02 26.45 -9.39
CA GLY A 516 1.14 26.75 -8.56
C GLY A 516 1.50 25.69 -7.51
N ALA A 517 1.02 24.45 -7.62
CA ALA A 517 1.47 23.37 -6.76
C ALA A 517 2.91 22.92 -7.13
N ASP A 518 3.68 22.48 -6.14
CA ASP A 518 5.05 21.97 -6.34
C ASP A 518 5.08 20.43 -6.44
N VAL A 519 4.17 19.77 -5.72
CA VAL A 519 4.02 18.31 -5.71
C VAL A 519 2.55 17.95 -5.56
N CYS A 520 2.13 16.89 -6.26
CA CYS A 520 0.78 16.35 -6.18
C CYS A 520 0.84 14.83 -6.13
N HIS A 521 0.03 14.21 -5.27
CA HIS A 521 -0.27 12.78 -5.45
C HIS A 521 -1.56 12.60 -6.25
N LEU A 522 -1.65 11.51 -7.00
CA LEU A 522 -2.87 11.10 -7.70
C LEU A 522 -3.46 9.85 -7.07
N ASN A 523 -4.77 9.74 -6.94
CA ASN A 523 -5.40 8.45 -6.63
C ASN A 523 -5.75 7.72 -7.93
N LEU A 524 -4.92 6.79 -8.36
CA LEU A 524 -5.22 6.00 -9.58
C LEU A 524 -6.49 5.14 -9.42
N HIS A 525 -6.81 4.78 -8.18
CA HIS A 525 -8.01 4.04 -7.77
C HIS A 525 -9.25 4.91 -7.55
N LYS A 526 -9.18 6.18 -7.95
CA LYS A 526 -10.31 7.09 -8.03
C LYS A 526 -10.38 7.61 -9.47
N THR A 527 -9.53 8.58 -9.79
CA THR A 527 -9.55 9.30 -11.07
C THR A 527 -9.20 8.44 -12.27
N PHE A 528 -8.38 7.39 -12.12
CA PHE A 528 -7.79 6.63 -13.23
C PHE A 528 -8.15 5.14 -13.22
N ALA A 529 -9.38 4.84 -12.80
CA ALA A 529 -10.10 3.59 -13.02
C ALA A 529 -9.56 2.30 -12.36
N ILE A 530 -8.49 2.34 -11.54
CA ILE A 530 -8.14 1.19 -10.70
C ILE A 530 -9.34 0.88 -9.77
N PRO A 531 -9.78 -0.39 -9.64
CA PRO A 531 -10.94 -0.73 -8.85
C PRO A 531 -10.71 -0.52 -7.35
N HIS A 532 -11.76 -0.07 -6.65
CA HIS A 532 -11.72 0.18 -5.20
C HIS A 532 -11.52 -1.08 -4.36
N GLY A 533 -11.88 -2.25 -4.89
CA GLY A 533 -11.58 -3.57 -4.29
C GLY A 533 -12.11 -3.79 -2.86
N GLY A 534 -13.19 -3.10 -2.47
CA GLY A 534 -13.72 -3.15 -1.10
C GLY A 534 -12.85 -2.45 -0.06
N GLY A 535 -11.91 -1.60 -0.48
CA GLY A 535 -10.98 -0.88 0.40
C GLY A 535 -9.49 -1.02 0.03
N GLY A 536 -9.19 -1.42 -1.20
CA GLY A 536 -7.86 -1.61 -1.77
C GLY A 536 -7.82 -2.77 -2.77
N PRO A 537 -6.97 -2.71 -3.80
CA PRO A 537 -5.72 -1.96 -3.84
C PRO A 537 -5.84 -0.49 -4.25
N GLY A 538 -4.77 0.27 -4.03
CA GLY A 538 -4.61 1.61 -4.59
C GLY A 538 -3.17 1.82 -5.06
N VAL A 539 -2.97 2.86 -5.87
CA VAL A 539 -1.65 3.44 -6.19
C VAL A 539 -1.77 4.95 -6.03
N GLY A 540 -0.72 5.56 -5.47
CA GLY A 540 -0.66 6.99 -5.18
C GLY A 540 0.59 7.64 -5.74
N PRO A 541 0.84 7.64 -7.06
CA PRO A 541 2.06 8.21 -7.59
C PRO A 541 2.14 9.70 -7.25
N ILE A 542 3.37 10.19 -7.04
CA ILE A 542 3.61 11.63 -6.87
C ILE A 542 4.19 12.21 -8.16
N CYS A 543 3.64 13.34 -8.59
CA CYS A 543 4.16 14.18 -9.66
C CYS A 543 4.77 15.44 -9.05
N VAL A 544 5.92 15.88 -9.56
CA VAL A 544 6.69 16.97 -8.94
C VAL A 544 7.20 18.00 -9.95
N ALA A 545 7.29 19.24 -9.49
CA ALA A 545 7.92 20.34 -10.20
C ALA A 545 9.42 20.11 -10.39
N LYS A 546 10.01 20.82 -11.35
CA LYS A 546 11.40 20.62 -11.81
C LYS A 546 12.43 20.65 -10.69
N HIS A 547 12.28 21.55 -9.71
CA HIS A 547 13.23 21.69 -8.60
C HIS A 547 13.15 20.56 -7.56
N LEU A 548 12.12 19.71 -7.61
CA LEU A 548 11.93 18.59 -6.70
C LEU A 548 12.36 17.23 -7.29
N VAL A 549 12.66 17.16 -8.59
CA VAL A 549 12.96 15.92 -9.33
C VAL A 549 14.10 15.12 -8.68
N ASP A 550 15.17 15.81 -8.28
CA ASP A 550 16.36 15.19 -7.69
C ASP A 550 16.10 14.50 -6.35
N PHE A 551 14.96 14.76 -5.71
CA PHE A 551 14.64 14.25 -4.37
C PHE A 551 13.60 13.11 -4.37
N LEU A 552 13.12 12.69 -5.56
CA LEU A 552 12.15 11.59 -5.69
C LEU A 552 12.65 10.26 -5.07
N PRO A 553 11.75 9.41 -4.54
CA PRO A 553 12.13 8.19 -3.83
C PRO A 553 12.98 7.19 -4.61
N GLN A 554 14.09 6.78 -4.00
CA GLN A 554 15.00 5.73 -4.48
C GLN A 554 14.58 4.35 -3.97
N HIS A 555 15.20 3.28 -4.49
CA HIS A 555 15.03 1.93 -3.98
C HIS A 555 16.39 1.22 -3.93
N PRO A 556 16.72 0.44 -2.87
CA PRO A 556 18.06 -0.11 -2.69
C PRO A 556 18.42 -1.25 -3.64
N VAL A 557 17.43 -1.89 -4.27
CA VAL A 557 17.63 -3.06 -5.17
C VAL A 557 17.56 -2.68 -6.65
N VAL A 558 16.69 -1.74 -6.99
CA VAL A 558 16.41 -1.33 -8.38
C VAL A 558 16.52 0.18 -8.41
N LYS A 559 17.30 0.73 -9.34
CA LYS A 559 17.49 2.18 -9.44
C LYS A 559 16.17 2.86 -9.78
N THR A 560 15.71 3.76 -8.90
CA THR A 560 14.54 4.63 -9.09
C THR A 560 14.84 6.03 -8.54
N GLY A 561 13.93 6.98 -8.78
CA GLY A 561 13.95 8.29 -8.11
C GLY A 561 15.02 9.25 -8.62
N GLY A 562 15.28 10.29 -7.83
CA GLY A 562 16.25 11.33 -8.14
C GLY A 562 17.65 11.06 -7.56
N LEU A 563 18.66 11.83 -7.97
CA LEU A 563 20.06 11.62 -7.56
C LEU A 563 20.32 11.82 -6.06
N LYS A 564 19.52 12.66 -5.40
CA LYS A 564 19.57 12.99 -3.97
C LYS A 564 18.28 12.59 -3.27
N GLY A 565 17.67 11.52 -3.77
CA GLY A 565 16.34 11.06 -3.40
C GLY A 565 16.18 10.71 -1.92
N VAL A 566 14.94 10.75 -1.46
CA VAL A 566 14.57 10.04 -0.22
C VAL A 566 14.82 8.53 -0.40
N GLU A 567 15.12 7.83 0.68
CA GLU A 567 15.13 6.36 0.67
C GLU A 567 13.72 5.80 0.32
N ALA A 568 13.59 4.48 0.27
CA ALA A 568 12.36 3.84 -0.17
C ALA A 568 11.15 4.18 0.74
N VAL A 569 10.01 4.48 0.13
CA VAL A 569 8.71 4.67 0.81
C VAL A 569 7.78 3.46 0.68
N ALA A 570 8.12 2.52 -0.22
CA ALA A 570 7.43 1.23 -0.39
C ALA A 570 8.44 0.08 -0.52
N ALA A 571 7.96 -1.15 -0.35
CA ALA A 571 8.81 -2.35 -0.37
C ALA A 571 9.29 -2.75 -1.77
N ALA A 572 8.58 -2.34 -2.82
CA ALA A 572 8.92 -2.57 -4.22
C ALA A 572 9.17 -1.23 -4.93
N PRO A 573 10.07 -1.18 -5.94
CA PRO A 573 10.52 0.05 -6.58
C PRO A 573 9.40 0.86 -7.23
N PHE A 574 8.38 0.18 -7.76
CA PHE A 574 7.23 0.78 -8.46
C PHE A 574 5.90 0.45 -7.75
N GLY A 575 5.95 0.17 -6.45
CA GLY A 575 4.75 -0.14 -5.66
C GLY A 575 4.01 -1.36 -6.20
N SER A 576 2.74 -1.17 -6.59
CA SER A 576 1.89 -2.21 -7.16
C SER A 576 1.85 -2.09 -8.69
N ALA A 577 2.94 -2.47 -9.35
CA ALA A 577 3.16 -2.22 -10.78
C ALA A 577 2.13 -2.91 -11.69
N ASN A 578 1.66 -4.11 -11.34
CA ASN A 578 0.68 -4.85 -12.14
C ASN A 578 -0.58 -4.04 -12.48
N ILE A 579 -1.12 -3.32 -11.50
CA ILE A 579 -2.36 -2.56 -11.68
C ILE A 579 -2.17 -1.20 -12.36
N LEU A 580 -0.93 -0.82 -12.74
CA LEU A 580 -0.68 0.35 -13.59
C LEU A 580 -1.23 0.15 -15.00
N THR A 581 -1.33 -1.11 -15.45
CA THR A 581 -1.94 -1.50 -16.74
C THR A 581 -3.35 -0.94 -16.90
N ILE A 582 -4.13 -0.88 -15.82
CA ILE A 582 -5.50 -0.38 -15.81
C ILE A 582 -5.54 1.11 -16.15
N SER A 583 -4.78 1.93 -15.42
CA SER A 583 -4.73 3.38 -15.66
C SER A 583 -4.10 3.72 -17.00
N HIS A 584 -3.11 2.94 -17.46
CA HIS A 584 -2.55 3.07 -18.79
C HIS A 584 -3.60 2.82 -19.87
N ALA A 585 -4.36 1.72 -19.77
CA ALA A 585 -5.43 1.41 -20.71
C ALA A 585 -6.52 2.51 -20.74
N TYR A 586 -6.99 2.95 -19.57
CA TYR A 586 -7.97 4.03 -19.43
C TYR A 586 -7.52 5.31 -20.15
N CYS A 587 -6.31 5.77 -19.85
CA CYS A 587 -5.75 6.99 -20.44
C CYS A 587 -5.52 6.85 -21.95
N THR A 588 -5.00 5.70 -22.39
CA THR A 588 -4.67 5.46 -23.80
C THR A 588 -5.91 5.35 -24.66
N MET A 589 -6.96 4.66 -24.19
CA MET A 589 -8.21 4.50 -24.93
C MET A 589 -9.01 5.81 -25.04
N LEU A 590 -9.07 6.60 -23.95
CA LEU A 590 -9.81 7.87 -23.96
C LEU A 590 -9.05 8.98 -24.71
N GLY A 591 -7.72 8.98 -24.61
CA GLY A 591 -6.88 10.08 -25.06
C GLY A 591 -7.25 11.43 -24.41
N GLY A 592 -6.59 12.51 -24.82
CA GLY A 592 -6.83 13.84 -24.22
C GLY A 592 -8.29 14.30 -24.32
N LYS A 593 -8.94 14.11 -25.47
CA LYS A 593 -10.34 14.51 -25.68
C LYS A 593 -11.31 13.74 -24.78
N GLY A 594 -11.17 12.42 -24.70
CA GLY A 594 -12.05 11.58 -23.87
C GLY A 594 -11.86 11.86 -22.39
N LEU A 595 -10.61 12.07 -21.96
CA LEU A 595 -10.30 12.44 -20.57
C LEU A 595 -10.91 13.80 -20.19
N THR A 596 -10.78 14.83 -21.03
CA THR A 596 -11.45 16.12 -20.82
C THR A 596 -12.97 15.97 -20.75
N LEU A 597 -13.55 15.14 -21.62
CA LEU A 597 -15.00 14.93 -21.66
C LEU A 597 -15.51 14.21 -20.40
N ALA A 598 -14.76 13.23 -19.88
CA ALA A 598 -15.08 12.55 -18.62
C ALA A 598 -15.15 13.54 -17.45
N THR A 599 -14.18 14.45 -17.35
CA THR A 599 -14.17 15.54 -16.35
C THR A 599 -15.40 16.44 -16.48
N LYS A 600 -15.74 16.86 -17.71
CA LYS A 600 -16.93 17.69 -17.96
C LYS A 600 -18.22 16.99 -17.55
N TYR A 601 -18.35 15.68 -17.82
CA TYR A 601 -19.52 14.91 -17.39
C TYR A 601 -19.58 14.73 -15.88
N ALA A 602 -18.45 14.54 -15.19
CA ALA A 602 -18.44 14.47 -13.73
C ALA A 602 -18.99 15.77 -13.11
N ILE A 603 -18.53 16.93 -13.60
CA ILE A 603 -19.01 18.24 -13.15
C ILE A 603 -20.49 18.45 -13.52
N LEU A 604 -20.89 18.09 -14.75
CA LEU A 604 -22.27 18.21 -15.21
C LEU A 604 -23.23 17.37 -14.35
N ASN A 605 -22.89 16.11 -14.10
CA ASN A 605 -23.73 15.19 -13.34
C ASN A 605 -23.90 15.66 -11.90
N ALA A 606 -22.83 16.16 -11.28
CA ALA A 606 -22.93 16.74 -9.94
C ALA A 606 -23.89 17.96 -9.95
N ASN A 607 -23.66 18.93 -10.83
CA ASN A 607 -24.53 20.11 -10.89
C ASN A 607 -25.98 19.78 -11.28
N TYR A 608 -26.22 18.74 -12.08
CA TYR A 608 -27.57 18.25 -12.38
C TYR A 608 -28.29 17.73 -11.13
N ILE A 609 -27.62 16.91 -10.30
CA ILE A 609 -28.19 16.42 -9.05
C ILE A 609 -28.45 17.57 -8.08
N THR A 610 -27.51 18.51 -7.96
CA THR A 610 -27.68 19.73 -7.16
C THR A 610 -28.92 20.51 -7.59
N ALA A 611 -29.09 20.75 -8.90
CA ALA A 611 -30.25 21.45 -9.42
C ALA A 611 -31.57 20.69 -9.22
N SER A 612 -31.52 19.36 -9.27
CA SER A 612 -32.70 18.49 -9.13
C SER A 612 -33.19 18.37 -7.69
N LEU A 613 -32.30 18.54 -6.70
CA LEU A 613 -32.61 18.39 -5.27
C LEU A 613 -32.75 19.72 -4.51
N LYS A 614 -32.58 20.86 -5.20
CA LYS A 614 -32.53 22.20 -4.60
C LYS A 614 -33.75 22.56 -3.73
N ASP A 615 -34.93 22.02 -4.04
CA ASP A 615 -36.18 22.33 -3.34
C ASP A 615 -36.40 21.41 -2.11
N ASN A 616 -35.57 20.37 -1.95
CA ASN A 616 -35.69 19.36 -0.90
C ASN A 616 -34.50 19.30 0.06
N TYR A 617 -33.30 19.65 -0.42
CA TYR A 617 -32.07 19.63 0.36
C TYR A 617 -31.31 20.94 0.18
N ASP A 618 -30.86 21.52 1.29
CA ASP A 618 -30.01 22.69 1.25
C ASP A 618 -28.59 22.29 0.84
N LEU A 619 -28.11 22.91 -0.25
CA LEU A 619 -26.71 22.81 -0.64
C LEU A 619 -25.86 23.60 0.37
N LEU A 620 -24.88 22.93 0.99
CA LEU A 620 -24.08 23.55 2.04
C LEU A 620 -23.04 24.52 1.48
N PHE A 621 -22.40 24.17 0.35
CA PHE A 621 -21.35 24.98 -0.27
C PHE A 621 -21.53 25.06 -1.78
N ALA A 622 -21.22 26.22 -2.35
CA ALA A 622 -21.19 26.46 -3.80
C ALA A 622 -20.07 27.43 -4.14
N GLY A 623 -19.53 27.33 -5.36
CA GLY A 623 -18.61 28.32 -5.91
C GLY A 623 -19.28 29.67 -6.14
N GLU A 624 -18.49 30.67 -6.56
CA GLU A 624 -18.94 32.07 -6.71
C GLU A 624 -20.16 32.24 -7.64
N ASN A 625 -20.27 31.38 -8.67
CA ASN A 625 -21.37 31.40 -9.63
C ASN A 625 -22.51 30.43 -9.28
N GLY A 626 -22.55 29.89 -8.06
CA GLY A 626 -23.60 28.98 -7.59
C GLY A 626 -23.48 27.53 -8.06
N PHE A 627 -22.34 27.15 -8.65
CA PHE A 627 -22.07 25.80 -9.13
C PHE A 627 -21.09 25.06 -8.21
N VAL A 628 -21.21 23.72 -8.20
CA VAL A 628 -20.25 22.81 -7.56
C VAL A 628 -19.25 22.28 -8.59
N ALA A 629 -18.21 21.59 -8.13
CA ALA A 629 -17.26 20.87 -8.97
C ALA A 629 -17.81 19.49 -9.36
N HIS A 630 -17.12 18.40 -9.02
CA HIS A 630 -17.52 17.02 -9.29
C HIS A 630 -18.34 16.36 -8.17
N GLU A 631 -18.49 17.03 -7.03
CA GLU A 631 -19.20 16.54 -5.86
C GLU A 631 -19.93 17.68 -5.13
N MET A 632 -20.92 17.36 -4.31
CA MET A 632 -21.69 18.33 -3.51
C MET A 632 -21.97 17.82 -2.10
N ILE A 633 -22.28 18.74 -1.18
CA ILE A 633 -22.68 18.42 0.20
C ILE A 633 -24.08 18.94 0.46
N PHE A 634 -24.98 18.04 0.87
CA PHE A 634 -26.31 18.40 1.36
C PHE A 634 -26.35 18.43 2.88
N ASP A 635 -26.86 19.53 3.42
CA ASP A 635 -27.09 19.71 4.85
C ASP A 635 -28.31 18.90 5.30
N CYS A 636 -28.12 18.01 6.29
CA CYS A 636 -29.20 17.22 6.86
C CYS A 636 -29.61 17.67 8.27
N HIS A 637 -28.99 18.73 8.83
CA HIS A 637 -29.24 19.15 10.21
C HIS A 637 -30.70 19.55 10.46
N LYS A 638 -31.32 20.24 9.50
CA LYS A 638 -32.73 20.69 9.60
C LYS A 638 -33.69 19.53 9.82
N PHE A 639 -33.43 18.35 9.24
CA PHE A 639 -34.30 17.18 9.38
C PHE A 639 -34.33 16.61 10.81
N LYS A 640 -33.27 16.84 11.58
CA LYS A 640 -33.23 16.43 12.99
C LYS A 640 -34.20 17.24 13.85
N GLU A 641 -34.29 18.54 13.60
CA GLU A 641 -35.23 19.42 14.29
C GLU A 641 -36.66 19.22 13.81
N MET A 642 -36.85 19.04 12.49
CA MET A 642 -38.18 18.91 11.89
C MET A 642 -38.85 17.56 12.13
N ALA A 643 -38.08 16.46 12.10
CA ALA A 643 -38.62 15.11 12.05
C ALA A 643 -37.83 14.09 12.88
N HIS A 644 -36.84 14.53 13.67
CA HIS A 644 -35.90 13.64 14.38
C HIS A 644 -35.17 12.65 13.47
N ILE A 645 -34.96 13.03 12.21
CA ILE A 645 -34.24 12.25 11.21
C ILE A 645 -32.79 12.73 11.12
N THR A 646 -31.86 11.79 11.09
CA THR A 646 -30.43 12.05 10.91
C THR A 646 -29.94 11.64 9.53
N GLU A 647 -28.76 12.12 9.14
CA GLU A 647 -28.04 11.67 7.95
C GLU A 647 -27.79 10.15 7.94
N THR A 648 -27.67 9.54 9.12
CA THR A 648 -27.56 8.09 9.29
C THR A 648 -28.87 7.39 8.93
N ASP A 649 -30.02 7.93 9.34
CA ASP A 649 -31.34 7.36 9.00
C ASP A 649 -31.58 7.41 7.49
N ILE A 650 -31.28 8.56 6.86
CA ILE A 650 -31.35 8.73 5.40
C ILE A 650 -30.44 7.69 4.71
N SER A 651 -29.20 7.54 5.21
CA SER A 651 -28.23 6.58 4.66
C SER A 651 -28.69 5.13 4.77
N LYS A 652 -29.30 4.73 5.88
CA LYS A 652 -29.86 3.38 6.01
C LYS A 652 -31.10 3.20 5.16
N ARG A 653 -31.93 4.23 5.03
CA ARG A 653 -33.14 4.18 4.20
C ARG A 653 -32.81 4.06 2.72
N LEU A 654 -31.73 4.67 2.23
CA LEU A 654 -31.26 4.52 0.84
C LEU A 654 -30.99 3.06 0.45
N MET A 655 -30.63 2.20 1.41
CA MET A 655 -30.45 0.77 1.16
C MET A 655 -31.75 0.12 0.67
N ASP A 656 -32.90 0.52 1.22
CA ASP A 656 -34.22 0.02 0.81
C ASP A 656 -34.60 0.49 -0.61
N TYR A 657 -34.02 1.60 -1.07
CA TYR A 657 -34.20 2.14 -2.43
C TYR A 657 -33.18 1.58 -3.43
N GLY A 658 -32.33 0.64 -3.02
CA GLY A 658 -31.32 0.03 -3.89
C GLY A 658 -30.11 0.93 -4.15
N PHE A 659 -29.72 1.76 -3.17
CA PHE A 659 -28.52 2.59 -3.22
C PHE A 659 -27.60 2.33 -2.02
N HIS A 660 -26.30 2.32 -2.28
CA HIS A 660 -25.32 2.55 -1.23
C HIS A 660 -25.36 4.02 -0.85
N ALA A 661 -25.29 4.32 0.45
CA ALA A 661 -25.27 5.70 0.93
C ALA A 661 -24.05 6.48 0.39
N PRO A 662 -24.20 7.79 0.17
CA PRO A 662 -23.06 8.66 -0.13
C PRO A 662 -22.13 8.81 1.08
N THR A 663 -21.08 9.62 0.96
CA THR A 663 -20.11 9.82 2.04
C THR A 663 -20.80 10.49 3.22
N LEU A 664 -20.69 9.88 4.39
CA LEU A 664 -21.48 10.20 5.58
C LEU A 664 -20.69 11.05 6.57
N SER A 665 -21.25 12.19 7.00
CA SER A 665 -20.69 13.01 8.10
C SER A 665 -19.22 13.43 7.90
N PHE A 666 -18.78 13.57 6.66
CA PHE A 666 -17.45 14.05 6.28
C PHE A 666 -17.54 14.82 4.96
N PRO A 667 -16.86 15.99 4.83
CA PRO A 667 -16.00 16.65 5.83
C PRO A 667 -16.77 17.36 6.95
N VAL A 668 -18.09 17.52 6.82
CA VAL A 668 -18.94 18.16 7.83
C VAL A 668 -19.80 17.08 8.52
N HIS A 669 -19.85 17.08 9.85
CA HIS A 669 -20.72 16.16 10.60
C HIS A 669 -22.19 16.48 10.31
N GLY A 670 -23.07 15.46 10.26
CA GLY A 670 -24.50 15.68 10.03
C GLY A 670 -24.89 15.96 8.57
N THR A 671 -24.01 15.67 7.60
CA THR A 671 -24.26 15.92 6.18
C THR A 671 -24.01 14.68 5.32
N LEU A 672 -24.42 14.77 4.04
CA LEU A 672 -24.15 13.76 3.01
C LEU A 672 -23.38 14.39 1.85
N MET A 673 -22.22 13.82 1.52
CA MET A 673 -21.39 14.26 0.40
C MET A 673 -21.49 13.27 -0.77
N ILE A 674 -22.01 13.76 -1.89
CA ILE A 674 -22.40 12.97 -3.05
C ILE A 674 -21.44 13.29 -4.21
N GLU A 675 -20.89 12.24 -4.82
CA GLU A 675 -20.15 12.28 -6.09
C GLU A 675 -20.75 11.20 -7.00
N PRO A 676 -21.39 11.55 -8.12
CA PRO A 676 -22.15 10.61 -8.95
C PRO A 676 -21.29 9.65 -9.79
#